data_AF-A0A6A6JDI9-F1
#
_entry.id   AF-A0A6A6JDI9-F1
#
_cell.length_a   1.000
_cell.length_b   1.000
_cell.length_c   1.000
_cell.angle_alpha   90.00
_cell.angle_beta   90.00
_cell.angle_gamma   90.00
#
_symmetry.space_group_name_H-M   'P 1'
#
loop_
_entity.id
_entity.type
_entity.pdbx_description
1 polymer ?
#
loop_
_entity_poly.entity_id
_entity_poly.type
_entity_poly.pdbx_seq_one_letter_code
_entity_poly.pdbx_strand_id
1 'polypeptide(L)'
;MLSPGANQLMIFHLRNGKSKAGLINLLHYIPLLQNPPLHLAIMVASDSPLAMYCPSHKQGDAYGTHDDLAAAIAKFRMTAYMWQAMTAEDMRLKGLGRRTFRLDEEWAADTVSREFCNAPMQPLHREGIMRTTAKIHVVRSSATVNQIRRDNGSVPWRCFVDALKEAKGPFQSSTRPVVAGIMLDWPYRDQSTVRDGGASGRHDANGVSFGLSGGDLTFSWPRFVEEVADCLADTTSPGSSIRESYHRCASMWETCAIGQGALLLAVGQAFGLSRHPGIMAHGYALDWPKNFLAETAYSCCLRASGMIVSDSTRNTAHWDLADALVLRRLRHFRLPSDSLKAAFHRSEKPGFCWKRDEETGGAILEISSLGGIARISFNGEAEACPTVGHPVKSVEIQEEGLVKRFNRNAPLSLSIVGVNGEETRKKNVWQTPPSIEAIKIPGTGMMLEKRFVIGAGGTGDWNDMKPWVQLLRDKGPDGKIHGAVRMDLYVGCSWQGSRVKYEDGHTGQWGMPPDSTESLFQHWIHGIDLGRDGPISMVECNRGKRWTSVIFGIKFHLANGTSQGELNLSSHSYEALCTDDGYDYGDDGYSYGDDGYGYMNDGHDYSDDDATMDDEKACGVVKLAPRADEVIVGFFGKNRQYGGVAQFGIITAPKELGLDGLPDAVFDLPELKTG
;
A
#
# COMPACT_ATOMS: atom_id res chain seq x y z
N MET A 1 6.05 -31.29 16.76
CA MET A 1 6.17 -30.88 15.35
C MET A 1 5.94 -32.09 14.47
N LEU A 2 5.28 -31.94 13.32
CA LEU A 2 5.08 -33.06 12.40
C LEU A 2 6.38 -33.32 11.62
N SER A 3 6.73 -34.59 11.43
CA SER A 3 7.81 -35.01 10.53
C SER A 3 7.28 -35.11 9.09
N PRO A 4 8.07 -34.81 8.06
CA PRO A 4 7.65 -35.06 6.68
C PRO A 4 7.19 -36.52 6.49
N GLY A 5 6.04 -36.71 5.84
CA GLY A 5 5.41 -38.02 5.68
C GLY A 5 4.30 -38.30 6.69
N ALA A 6 4.13 -39.58 7.05
CA ALA A 6 3.05 -40.04 7.91
C ALA A 6 3.32 -39.74 9.39
N ASN A 7 2.35 -39.11 10.05
CA ASN A 7 2.37 -38.77 11.46
C ASN A 7 1.11 -39.31 12.13
N GLN A 8 1.24 -39.94 13.28
CA GLN A 8 0.12 -40.40 14.07
C GLN A 8 -0.13 -39.42 15.21
N LEU A 9 -1.29 -38.79 15.20
CA LEU A 9 -1.76 -37.96 16.31
C LEU A 9 -2.74 -38.74 17.17
N MET A 10 -2.46 -38.80 18.46
CA MET A 10 -3.33 -39.42 19.45
C MET A 10 -3.87 -38.34 20.38
N ILE A 11 -5.20 -38.14 20.37
CA ILE A 11 -5.87 -37.19 21.24
C ILE A 11 -6.66 -37.98 22.27
N PHE A 12 -6.37 -37.78 23.55
CA PHE A 12 -7.06 -38.45 24.63
C PHE A 12 -7.90 -37.44 25.42
N HIS A 13 -9.18 -37.75 25.60
CA HIS A 13 -10.00 -37.04 26.57
C HIS A 13 -9.83 -37.70 27.94
N LEU A 14 -9.17 -36.98 28.84
CA LEU A 14 -8.94 -37.41 30.22
C LEU A 14 -10.02 -36.81 31.14
N ARG A 15 -10.68 -37.66 31.93
CA ARG A 15 -11.52 -37.22 33.05
C ARG A 15 -11.08 -37.96 34.31
N ASN A 16 -10.77 -37.21 35.37
CA ASN A 16 -10.25 -37.75 36.63
C ASN A 16 -9.00 -38.65 36.42
N GLY A 17 -8.10 -38.24 35.52
CA GLY A 17 -6.87 -38.98 35.20
C GLY A 17 -7.08 -40.30 34.44
N LYS A 18 -8.32 -40.64 34.05
CA LYS A 18 -8.62 -41.83 33.23
C LYS A 18 -8.99 -41.42 31.80
N SER A 19 -8.39 -42.10 30.83
CA SER A 19 -8.74 -41.97 29.42
C SER A 19 -10.15 -42.52 29.18
N LYS A 20 -11.06 -41.65 28.73
CA LYS A 20 -12.46 -41.99 28.45
C LYS A 20 -12.69 -42.30 26.98
N ALA A 21 -11.94 -41.65 26.10
CA ALA A 21 -11.99 -41.82 24.65
C ALA A 21 -10.66 -41.36 24.04
N GLY A 22 -10.20 -42.06 23.01
CA GLY A 22 -9.01 -41.71 22.23
C GLY A 22 -9.36 -41.58 20.75
N LEU A 23 -8.88 -40.52 20.10
CA LEU A 23 -8.91 -40.36 18.66
C LEU A 23 -7.50 -40.58 18.12
N ILE A 24 -7.36 -41.44 17.13
CA ILE A 24 -6.11 -41.67 16.41
C ILE A 24 -6.31 -41.14 14.99
N ASN A 25 -5.56 -40.10 14.63
CA ASN A 25 -5.57 -39.52 13.29
C ASN A 25 -4.21 -39.74 12.63
N LEU A 26 -4.23 -40.26 11.40
CA LEU A 26 -3.05 -40.32 10.54
C LEU A 26 -3.02 -39.05 9.69
N LEU A 27 -2.01 -38.21 9.90
CA LEU A 27 -1.76 -37.01 9.11
C LEU A 27 -0.54 -37.20 8.21
N HIS A 28 -0.69 -36.89 6.93
CA HIS A 28 0.44 -36.86 6.01
C HIS A 28 0.93 -35.42 5.82
N TYR A 29 2.10 -35.10 6.37
CA TYR A 29 2.68 -33.77 6.27
C TYR A 29 3.63 -33.69 5.06
N ILE A 30 3.38 -32.75 4.16
CA ILE A 30 4.24 -32.45 3.02
C ILE A 30 4.73 -31.01 3.16
N PRO A 31 6.02 -30.77 3.43
CA PRO A 31 6.55 -29.42 3.51
C PRO A 31 6.53 -28.75 2.13
N LEU A 32 6.12 -27.48 2.07
CA LEU A 32 6.09 -26.69 0.84
C LEU A 32 7.49 -26.11 0.51
N LEU A 33 8.47 -26.99 0.28
CA LEU A 33 9.89 -26.61 0.04
C LEU A 33 10.11 -25.72 -1.20
N GLN A 34 9.15 -25.69 -2.12
CA GLN A 34 9.16 -24.81 -3.30
C GLN A 34 8.91 -23.33 -2.96
N ASN A 35 8.40 -23.04 -1.76
CA ASN A 35 8.22 -21.69 -1.26
C ASN A 35 9.46 -21.26 -0.49
N PRO A 36 9.99 -20.05 -0.74
CA PRO A 36 11.12 -19.54 0.03
C PRO A 36 10.74 -19.39 1.52
N PRO A 37 11.67 -19.68 2.45
CA PRO A 37 11.43 -19.49 3.88
C PRO A 37 11.67 -18.04 4.30
N LEU A 38 11.08 -17.64 5.43
CA LEU A 38 11.63 -16.59 6.27
C LEU A 38 12.83 -17.19 7.02
N HIS A 39 14.02 -16.64 6.80
CA HIS A 39 15.22 -17.06 7.53
C HIS A 39 15.26 -16.40 8.91
N LEU A 40 15.71 -17.12 9.92
CA LEU A 40 15.89 -16.61 11.27
C LEU A 40 17.38 -16.50 11.56
N ALA A 41 17.88 -15.31 11.92
CA ALA A 41 19.28 -15.08 12.22
C ALA A 41 19.48 -14.35 13.55
N ILE A 42 20.46 -14.80 14.32
CA ILE A 42 20.97 -14.11 15.51
C ILE A 42 22.37 -13.60 15.17
N MET A 43 22.55 -12.28 15.18
CA MET A 43 23.85 -11.66 14.99
C MET A 43 24.53 -11.44 16.34
N VAL A 44 25.80 -11.81 16.40
CA VAL A 44 26.71 -11.54 17.51
C VAL A 44 27.95 -10.80 17.00
N ALA A 45 28.49 -9.92 17.83
CA ALA A 45 29.76 -9.23 17.59
C ALA A 45 30.94 -10.22 17.53
N SER A 46 32.06 -9.77 16.96
CA SER A 46 33.29 -10.58 16.89
C SER A 46 33.81 -10.98 18.28
N ASP A 47 33.69 -10.10 19.27
CA ASP A 47 34.06 -10.28 20.68
C ASP A 47 32.84 -10.44 21.62
N SER A 48 31.69 -10.86 21.09
CA SER A 48 30.47 -11.03 21.89
C SER A 48 30.64 -12.02 23.04
N PRO A 49 30.11 -11.72 24.24
CA PRO A 49 30.04 -12.67 25.35
C PRO A 49 28.98 -13.77 25.14
N LEU A 50 28.21 -13.72 24.04
CA LEU A 50 27.13 -14.65 23.73
C LEU A 50 26.03 -14.68 24.80
N ALA A 51 25.77 -13.52 25.41
CA ALA A 51 24.78 -13.32 26.44
C ALA A 51 23.78 -12.22 26.06
N MET A 52 22.50 -12.48 26.33
CA MET A 52 21.40 -11.51 26.28
C MET A 52 21.37 -10.67 27.54
N TYR A 53 20.80 -9.47 27.44
CA TYR A 53 20.35 -8.76 28.62
C TYR A 53 19.29 -9.58 29.35
N CYS A 54 19.47 -9.80 30.65
CA CYS A 54 18.51 -10.47 31.51
C CYS A 54 18.50 -9.79 32.90
N PRO A 55 17.33 -9.32 33.38
CA PRO A 55 17.23 -8.74 34.72
C PRO A 55 17.70 -9.73 35.80
N SER A 56 18.38 -9.21 36.84
CA SER A 56 19.00 -10.03 37.90
C SER A 56 18.04 -11.00 38.59
N HIS A 57 16.77 -10.64 38.76
CA HIS A 57 15.75 -11.50 39.37
C HIS A 57 15.31 -12.68 38.49
N LYS A 58 15.66 -12.68 37.19
CA LYS A 58 15.38 -13.76 36.23
C LYS A 58 16.65 -14.57 35.88
N GLN A 59 17.80 -14.19 36.46
CA GLN A 59 19.03 -14.96 36.32
C GLN A 59 18.96 -16.20 37.21
N GLY A 60 19.19 -17.39 36.64
CA GLY A 60 19.29 -18.63 37.41
C GLY A 60 17.97 -19.21 37.94
N ASP A 61 16.84 -18.96 37.26
CA ASP A 61 15.56 -19.61 37.58
C ASP A 61 15.66 -21.15 37.52
N ALA A 62 14.77 -21.86 38.23
CA ALA A 62 14.80 -23.33 38.39
C ALA A 62 14.77 -24.15 37.08
N TYR A 63 14.51 -23.48 35.94
CA TYR A 63 14.42 -24.06 34.60
C TYR A 63 15.61 -23.66 33.68
N GLY A 64 16.72 -23.16 34.22
CA GLY A 64 17.94 -22.83 33.48
C GLY A 64 18.17 -21.32 33.26
N THR A 65 19.34 -20.97 32.72
CA THR A 65 19.80 -19.60 32.43
C THR A 65 18.94 -18.94 31.33
N HIS A 66 18.39 -17.76 31.61
CA HIS A 66 17.56 -16.99 30.66
C HIS A 66 18.38 -16.04 29.77
N ASP A 67 19.69 -16.00 29.95
CA ASP A 67 20.62 -15.01 29.40
C ASP A 67 21.62 -15.59 28.39
N ASP A 68 21.73 -16.90 28.22
CA ASP A 68 22.70 -17.49 27.28
C ASP A 68 22.17 -17.59 25.83
N LEU A 69 23.09 -17.85 24.89
CA LEU A 69 22.77 -18.04 23.48
C LEU A 69 21.77 -19.17 23.22
N ALA A 70 21.77 -20.25 24.02
CA ALA A 70 20.84 -21.36 23.84
C ALA A 70 19.40 -20.94 24.15
N ALA A 71 19.21 -20.16 25.22
CA ALA A 71 17.95 -19.53 25.54
C ALA A 71 17.53 -18.55 24.43
N ALA A 72 18.46 -17.76 23.87
CA ALA A 72 18.17 -16.86 22.75
C ALA A 72 17.62 -17.62 21.52
N ILE A 73 18.27 -18.72 21.16
CA ILE A 73 17.88 -19.61 20.07
C ILE A 73 16.48 -20.18 20.33
N ALA A 74 16.24 -20.73 21.53
CA ALA A 74 14.95 -21.34 21.88
C ALA A 74 13.82 -20.31 21.83
N LYS A 75 14.05 -19.12 22.41
CA LYS A 75 13.08 -18.02 22.43
C LYS A 75 12.75 -17.49 21.06
N PHE A 76 13.77 -17.25 20.24
CA PHE A 76 13.53 -16.74 18.89
C PHE A 76 12.78 -17.76 18.04
N ARG A 77 13.18 -19.03 18.15
CA ARG A 77 12.47 -20.14 17.50
C ARG A 77 11.01 -20.20 17.92
N MET A 78 10.73 -20.14 19.22
CA MET A 78 9.36 -20.23 19.72
C MET A 78 8.51 -19.04 19.28
N THR A 79 9.05 -17.83 19.36
CA THR A 79 8.43 -16.62 18.82
C THR A 79 8.08 -16.75 17.34
N ALA A 80 8.97 -17.33 16.52
CA ALA A 80 8.70 -17.52 15.09
C ALA A 80 7.54 -18.51 14.84
N TYR A 81 7.41 -19.58 15.63
CA TYR A 81 6.24 -20.46 15.56
C TYR A 81 4.95 -19.78 16.02
N MET A 82 5.02 -18.93 17.04
CA MET A 82 3.87 -18.11 17.47
C MET A 82 3.41 -17.17 16.34
N TRP A 83 4.34 -16.54 15.62
CA TRP A 83 4.02 -15.74 14.44
C TRP A 83 3.38 -16.57 13.33
N GLN A 84 3.89 -17.78 13.07
CA GLN A 84 3.30 -18.70 12.10
C GLN A 84 1.85 -19.04 12.46
N ALA A 85 1.60 -19.39 13.72
CA ALA A 85 0.27 -19.74 14.23
C ALA A 85 -0.72 -18.58 14.13
N MET A 86 -0.34 -17.40 14.64
CA MET A 86 -1.16 -16.18 14.59
C MET A 86 -1.48 -15.82 13.13
N THR A 87 -0.47 -15.75 12.27
CA THR A 87 -0.65 -15.36 10.86
C THR A 87 -1.52 -16.35 10.09
N ALA A 88 -1.34 -17.66 10.32
CA ALA A 88 -2.15 -18.68 9.66
C ALA A 88 -3.62 -18.64 10.07
N GLU A 89 -3.91 -18.38 11.34
CA GLU A 89 -5.27 -18.24 11.83
C GLU A 89 -5.91 -16.93 11.36
N ASP A 90 -5.17 -15.83 11.42
CA ASP A 90 -5.63 -14.53 10.95
C ASP A 90 -5.99 -14.54 9.45
N MET A 91 -5.13 -15.15 8.63
CA MET A 91 -5.40 -15.37 7.20
C MET A 91 -6.64 -16.23 6.97
N ARG A 92 -6.87 -17.27 7.79
CA ARG A 92 -8.06 -18.12 7.70
C ARG A 92 -9.33 -17.34 8.01
N LEU A 93 -9.33 -16.54 9.08
CA LEU A 93 -10.47 -15.71 9.49
C LEU A 93 -10.87 -14.70 8.40
N LYS A 94 -9.90 -14.23 7.61
CA LYS A 94 -10.11 -13.36 6.44
C LYS A 94 -10.55 -14.09 5.15
N GLY A 95 -10.75 -15.40 5.20
CA GLY A 95 -11.09 -16.21 4.02
C GLY A 95 -9.94 -16.42 3.04
N LEU A 96 -8.70 -16.15 3.45
CA LEU A 96 -7.50 -16.37 2.62
C LEU A 96 -6.96 -17.80 2.77
N GLY A 97 -7.54 -18.62 3.63
CA GLY A 97 -7.07 -19.96 3.97
C GLY A 97 -5.94 -19.94 5.00
N ARG A 98 -5.63 -21.12 5.58
CA ARG A 98 -4.58 -21.27 6.60
C ARG A 98 -3.19 -21.17 5.94
N ARG A 99 -2.68 -19.96 5.76
CA ARG A 99 -1.36 -19.68 5.13
C ARG A 99 -0.47 -18.84 6.03
N THR A 100 0.82 -19.11 5.99
CA THR A 100 1.86 -18.32 6.66
C THR A 100 3.18 -18.51 5.93
N PHE A 101 4.21 -17.73 6.26
CA PHE A 101 5.56 -17.95 5.75
C PHE A 101 6.11 -19.29 6.27
N ARG A 102 6.84 -20.01 5.42
CA ARG A 102 7.64 -21.16 5.85
C ARG A 102 8.84 -20.67 6.66
N LEU A 103 9.33 -21.48 7.60
CA LEU A 103 10.65 -21.29 8.23
C LEU A 103 11.64 -22.26 7.58
N ASP A 104 12.91 -21.87 7.51
CA ASP A 104 13.97 -22.81 7.14
C ASP A 104 14.10 -23.86 8.25
N GLU A 105 14.22 -25.13 7.89
CA GLU A 105 14.16 -26.26 8.84
C GLU A 105 15.44 -27.08 8.73
N GLU A 106 15.96 -27.52 9.86
CA GLU A 106 17.11 -28.42 9.96
C GLU A 106 16.82 -29.58 10.91
N TRP A 107 17.65 -30.62 10.82
CA TRP A 107 17.62 -31.72 11.78
C TRP A 107 18.48 -31.37 12.99
N ALA A 108 17.84 -30.94 14.08
CA ALA A 108 18.53 -30.47 15.29
C ALA A 108 17.77 -30.89 16.56
N ALA A 109 18.39 -30.63 17.73
CA ALA A 109 17.73 -30.81 19.01
C ALA A 109 16.54 -29.85 19.10
N ASP A 110 15.36 -30.41 19.40
CA ASP A 110 14.15 -29.59 19.48
C ASP A 110 14.13 -28.72 20.73
N THR A 111 13.59 -27.52 20.62
CA THR A 111 13.33 -26.64 21.78
C THR A 111 11.85 -26.32 21.93
N VAL A 112 10.96 -26.91 21.13
CA VAL A 112 9.53 -26.55 21.11
C VAL A 112 8.79 -27.00 22.37
N SER A 113 9.27 -28.03 23.09
CA SER A 113 8.70 -28.44 24.38
C SER A 113 9.72 -28.36 25.51
N ARG A 114 9.21 -28.22 26.74
CA ARG A 114 10.02 -28.26 27.97
C ARG A 114 10.89 -29.52 28.05
N GLU A 115 10.34 -30.67 27.68
CA GLU A 115 11.07 -31.94 27.72
C GLU A 115 12.30 -31.92 26.81
N PHE A 116 12.18 -31.40 25.59
CA PHE A 116 13.30 -31.34 24.65
C PHE A 116 14.28 -30.21 24.99
N CYS A 117 13.76 -29.05 25.43
CA CYS A 117 14.59 -27.92 25.85
C CYS A 117 15.51 -28.26 27.03
N ASN A 118 15.05 -29.12 27.95
CA ASN A 118 15.83 -29.54 29.13
C ASN A 118 16.63 -30.83 28.91
N ALA A 119 16.42 -31.53 27.78
CA ALA A 119 17.07 -32.80 27.47
C ALA A 119 18.61 -32.74 27.43
N PRO A 120 19.29 -31.64 27.02
CA PRO A 120 20.75 -31.56 27.07
C PRO A 120 21.35 -31.69 28.48
N MET A 121 20.55 -31.49 29.53
CA MET A 121 20.96 -31.64 30.93
C MET A 121 20.72 -33.05 31.50
N GLN A 122 20.24 -33.99 30.68
CA GLN A 122 20.01 -35.40 31.06
C GLN A 122 20.89 -36.33 30.21
N PRO A 123 21.20 -37.57 30.67
CA PRO A 123 22.10 -38.47 29.96
C PRO A 123 21.65 -38.66 28.51
N LEU A 124 22.49 -38.21 27.57
CA LEU A 124 22.44 -38.47 26.14
C LEU A 124 22.14 -39.96 25.93
N HIS A 125 20.96 -40.29 25.38
CA HIS A 125 20.49 -41.57 24.80
C HIS A 125 18.94 -41.69 24.84
N ARG A 126 18.18 -40.61 25.02
CA ARG A 126 16.73 -40.65 24.70
C ARG A 126 16.53 -40.52 23.19
N GLU A 127 16.00 -41.56 22.58
CA GLU A 127 15.42 -41.52 21.23
C GLU A 127 14.39 -40.37 21.16
N GLY A 128 14.45 -39.56 20.10
CA GLY A 128 13.41 -38.54 19.80
C GLY A 128 13.72 -37.08 20.18
N ILE A 129 14.90 -36.76 20.74
CA ILE A 129 15.33 -35.35 21.00
C ILE A 129 15.61 -34.60 19.69
N MET A 130 16.23 -35.28 18.72
CA MET A 130 16.53 -34.71 17.40
C MET A 130 15.31 -34.83 16.48
N ARG A 131 14.96 -33.75 15.79
CA ARG A 131 13.92 -33.73 14.77
C ARG A 131 14.05 -32.55 13.82
N THR A 132 13.22 -32.53 12.80
CA THR A 132 13.01 -31.34 11.96
C THR A 132 12.46 -30.19 12.80
N THR A 133 13.24 -29.12 12.92
CA THR A 133 12.88 -27.90 13.65
C THR A 133 13.44 -26.68 12.94
N ALA A 134 12.87 -25.50 13.18
CA ALA A 134 13.27 -24.26 12.53
C ALA A 134 14.74 -23.92 12.87
N LYS A 135 15.49 -23.63 11.82
CA LYS A 135 16.90 -23.28 11.88
C LYS A 135 17.06 -21.84 12.36
N ILE A 136 17.96 -21.65 13.32
CA ILE A 136 18.41 -20.32 13.76
C ILE A 136 19.86 -20.16 13.33
N HIS A 137 20.12 -19.26 12.40
CA HIS A 137 21.47 -18.96 11.93
C HIS A 137 22.17 -18.04 12.93
N VAL A 138 23.15 -18.55 13.66
CA VAL A 138 24.03 -17.68 14.46
C VAL A 138 25.13 -17.15 13.56
N VAL A 139 25.14 -15.84 13.34
CA VAL A 139 26.06 -15.16 12.43
C VAL A 139 26.95 -14.22 13.24
N ARG A 140 28.27 -14.38 13.08
CA ARG A 140 29.25 -13.52 13.75
C ARG A 140 29.64 -12.38 12.82
N SER A 141 29.50 -11.14 13.29
CA SER A 141 29.96 -9.94 12.59
C SER A 141 31.47 -9.78 12.74
N SER A 142 32.10 -9.13 11.77
CA SER A 142 33.47 -8.63 11.87
C SER A 142 33.59 -7.47 12.88
N ALA A 143 32.51 -6.73 13.14
CA ALA A 143 32.47 -5.64 14.11
C ALA A 143 32.47 -6.14 15.57
N THR A 144 33.25 -5.45 16.41
CA THR A 144 33.26 -5.63 17.87
C THR A 144 32.03 -5.02 18.54
N VAL A 145 31.74 -5.44 19.78
CA VAL A 145 30.68 -4.88 20.63
C VAL A 145 30.86 -3.38 20.77
N ASN A 146 32.08 -2.90 20.98
CA ASN A 146 32.36 -1.47 21.12
C ASN A 146 32.11 -0.70 19.81
N GLN A 147 32.42 -1.26 18.65
CA GLN A 147 32.14 -0.63 17.36
C GLN A 147 30.63 -0.54 17.11
N ILE A 148 29.91 -1.63 17.36
CA ILE A 148 28.44 -1.68 17.25
C ILE A 148 27.78 -0.63 18.16
N ARG A 149 28.35 -0.36 19.34
CA ARG A 149 27.83 0.61 20.31
C ARG A 149 28.24 2.07 20.03
N ARG A 150 29.41 2.35 19.45
CA ARG A 150 29.97 3.70 19.27
C ARG A 150 29.31 4.52 18.15
N ASP A 151 28.74 3.88 17.14
CA ASP A 151 28.21 4.55 15.94
C ASP A 151 26.87 5.30 16.13
N ASN A 152 26.53 5.71 17.36
CA ASN A 152 25.39 6.57 17.73
C ASN A 152 24.13 6.38 16.86
N GLY A 153 23.77 5.12 16.60
CA GLY A 153 22.48 4.75 16.04
C GLY A 153 22.25 5.02 14.55
N SER A 154 23.24 5.42 13.75
CA SER A 154 22.99 5.65 12.33
C SER A 154 22.90 4.35 11.52
N VAL A 155 23.55 3.24 11.89
CA VAL A 155 23.40 2.01 11.09
C VAL A 155 23.64 0.61 11.72
N PRO A 156 23.07 0.28 12.91
CA PRO A 156 23.07 -1.10 13.43
C PRO A 156 22.62 -2.18 12.41
N TRP A 157 21.72 -1.82 11.49
CA TRP A 157 21.26 -2.72 10.45
C TRP A 157 22.29 -2.97 9.34
N ARG A 158 23.24 -2.06 9.07
CA ARG A 158 24.33 -2.31 8.10
C ARG A 158 25.22 -3.43 8.60
N CYS A 159 25.63 -3.38 9.87
CA CYS A 159 26.41 -4.46 10.50
C CYS A 159 25.70 -5.82 10.36
N PHE A 160 24.38 -5.84 10.54
CA PHE A 160 23.56 -7.03 10.34
C PHE A 160 23.58 -7.53 8.90
N VAL A 161 23.29 -6.66 7.93
CA VAL A 161 23.29 -7.03 6.51
C VAL A 161 24.67 -7.46 6.03
N ASP A 162 25.74 -6.80 6.48
CA ASP A 162 27.12 -7.14 6.13
C ASP A 162 27.50 -8.50 6.71
N ALA A 163 27.18 -8.76 7.97
CA ALA A 163 27.40 -10.07 8.60
C ALA A 163 26.64 -11.19 7.86
N LEU A 164 25.39 -10.95 7.45
CA LEU A 164 24.62 -11.90 6.62
C LEU A 164 25.31 -12.17 5.27
N LYS A 165 25.75 -11.11 4.57
CA LYS A 165 26.46 -11.26 3.28
C LYS A 165 27.78 -12.01 3.44
N GLU A 166 28.54 -11.74 4.50
CA GLU A 166 29.79 -12.43 4.84
C GLU A 166 29.55 -13.92 5.16
N ALA A 167 28.44 -14.25 5.82
CA ALA A 167 28.05 -15.63 6.13
C ALA A 167 27.72 -16.47 4.88
N LYS A 168 27.40 -15.82 3.75
CA LYS A 168 27.04 -16.45 2.47
C LYS A 168 25.86 -17.43 2.62
N GLY A 169 25.82 -18.46 1.77
CA GLY A 169 24.75 -19.47 1.78
C GLY A 169 23.38 -18.87 1.43
N PRO A 170 22.36 -19.04 2.28
CA PRO A 170 21.00 -18.54 2.01
C PRO A 170 20.90 -17.01 2.02
N PHE A 171 21.95 -16.30 2.46
CA PHE A 171 21.94 -14.84 2.60
C PHE A 171 22.52 -14.09 1.39
N GLN A 172 22.85 -14.78 0.31
CA GLN A 172 23.34 -14.15 -0.91
C GLN A 172 22.26 -13.25 -1.53
N SER A 173 22.61 -12.00 -1.90
CA SER A 173 21.67 -11.04 -2.50
C SER A 173 20.92 -11.59 -3.73
N SER A 174 21.58 -12.45 -4.52
CA SER A 174 20.97 -13.12 -5.68
C SER A 174 19.77 -13.99 -5.33
N THR A 175 19.69 -14.48 -4.09
CA THR A 175 18.56 -15.28 -3.60
C THR A 175 17.40 -14.44 -3.06
N ARG A 176 17.62 -13.12 -2.92
CA ARG A 176 16.65 -12.14 -2.39
C ARG A 176 15.98 -12.60 -1.08
N PRO A 177 16.78 -12.95 -0.06
CA PRO A 177 16.25 -13.57 1.15
C PRO A 177 15.48 -12.56 1.98
N VAL A 178 14.47 -13.05 2.70
CA VAL A 178 13.78 -12.30 3.76
C VAL A 178 14.24 -12.88 5.09
N VAL A 179 14.78 -12.02 5.96
CA VAL A 179 15.44 -12.44 7.21
C VAL A 179 14.82 -11.74 8.41
N ALA A 180 14.36 -12.50 9.40
CA ALA A 180 14.09 -11.99 10.74
C ALA A 180 15.37 -12.08 11.58
N GLY A 181 15.74 -11.00 12.25
CA GLY A 181 17.02 -10.81 12.90
C GLY A 181 16.90 -10.39 14.35
N ILE A 182 17.74 -10.96 15.22
CA ILE A 182 18.01 -10.44 16.56
C ILE A 182 19.50 -10.12 16.65
N MET A 183 19.84 -8.95 17.15
CA MET A 183 21.22 -8.59 17.48
C MET A 183 21.42 -8.65 19.00
N LEU A 184 22.24 -9.60 19.48
CA LEU A 184 22.42 -9.79 20.93
C LEU A 184 23.17 -8.62 21.57
N ASP A 185 24.21 -8.13 20.91
CA ASP A 185 25.08 -7.07 21.43
C ASP A 185 24.53 -5.66 21.19
N TRP A 186 23.24 -5.54 20.89
CA TRP A 186 22.57 -4.28 20.59
C TRP A 186 22.72 -3.28 21.75
N PRO A 187 23.16 -2.03 21.49
CA PRO A 187 23.32 -1.03 22.54
C PRO A 187 21.98 -0.73 23.22
N TYR A 188 21.98 -0.81 24.55
CA TYR A 188 20.91 -0.22 25.35
C TYR A 188 20.92 1.30 25.11
N ARG A 189 19.83 1.86 24.57
CA ARG A 189 19.71 3.31 24.28
C ARG A 189 19.15 4.09 25.46
N ASP A 190 19.67 5.31 25.60
CA ASP A 190 19.09 6.34 26.45
C ASP A 190 17.89 7.04 25.75
N GLN A 191 16.76 6.94 26.45
CA GLN A 191 15.41 7.52 26.43
C GLN A 191 14.81 8.33 25.25
N SER A 192 15.52 8.84 24.23
CA SER A 192 14.92 9.89 23.36
C SER A 192 14.42 9.46 21.96
N THR A 193 14.72 8.25 21.46
CA THR A 193 14.43 7.89 20.05
C THR A 193 13.79 6.52 19.81
N VAL A 194 13.62 5.68 20.83
CA VAL A 194 13.07 4.33 20.65
C VAL A 194 11.55 4.36 20.74
N ARG A 195 10.89 4.47 19.58
CA ARG A 195 9.45 4.20 19.48
C ARG A 195 9.22 2.69 19.56
N ASP A 196 8.33 2.28 20.46
CA ASP A 196 7.67 0.97 20.59
C ASP A 196 8.47 -0.28 20.14
N GLY A 197 9.43 -0.72 20.96
CA GLY A 197 10.04 -2.07 20.88
C GLY A 197 11.36 -2.19 20.11
N GLY A 198 11.91 -1.08 19.60
CA GLY A 198 13.32 -1.04 19.14
C GLY A 198 13.64 -1.87 17.89
N ALA A 199 12.64 -2.23 17.10
CA ALA A 199 12.80 -2.99 15.86
C ALA A 199 12.77 -2.08 14.61
N SER A 200 13.45 -2.51 13.55
CA SER A 200 13.49 -1.85 12.25
C SER A 200 13.49 -2.87 11.13
N GLY A 201 12.67 -2.67 10.11
CA GLY A 201 12.64 -3.52 8.94
C GLY A 201 12.76 -2.73 7.64
N ARG A 202 13.32 -3.40 6.63
CA ARG A 202 13.54 -2.86 5.29
C ARG A 202 13.31 -3.94 4.24
N HIS A 203 12.53 -3.58 3.22
CA HIS A 203 12.43 -4.35 2.00
C HIS A 203 13.53 -3.94 1.02
N ASP A 204 14.16 -4.91 0.38
CA ASP A 204 15.10 -4.72 -0.71
C ASP A 204 14.77 -5.73 -1.81
N ALA A 205 14.22 -5.23 -2.93
CA ALA A 205 13.81 -6.05 -4.06
C ALA A 205 14.99 -6.71 -4.81
N ASN A 206 16.20 -6.17 -4.63
CA ASN A 206 17.41 -6.58 -5.32
C ASN A 206 18.46 -7.21 -4.39
N GLY A 207 18.13 -7.34 -3.10
CA GLY A 207 19.07 -7.79 -2.08
C GLY A 207 18.42 -8.44 -0.87
N VAL A 208 19.00 -8.19 0.30
CA VAL A 208 18.57 -8.82 1.56
C VAL A 208 17.49 -7.95 2.19
N SER A 209 16.26 -8.46 2.24
CA SER A 209 15.19 -7.87 3.03
C SER A 209 15.31 -8.35 4.48
N PHE A 210 15.14 -7.46 5.45
CA PHE A 210 15.30 -7.83 6.86
C PHE A 210 14.29 -7.14 7.78
N GLY A 211 13.94 -7.80 8.88
CA GLY A 211 13.36 -7.20 10.07
C GLY A 211 14.29 -7.50 11.24
N LEU A 212 14.75 -6.48 11.95
CA LEU A 212 15.81 -6.57 12.95
C LEU A 212 15.37 -5.94 14.27
N SER A 213 15.62 -6.61 15.39
CA SER A 213 15.47 -6.02 16.73
C SER A 213 16.71 -6.23 17.60
N GLY A 214 16.82 -5.47 18.68
CA GLY A 214 17.74 -5.78 19.77
C GLY A 214 17.33 -7.04 20.54
N GLY A 215 18.30 -7.62 21.24
CA GLY A 215 18.08 -8.73 22.18
C GLY A 215 17.54 -8.29 23.55
N ASP A 216 17.35 -7.01 23.79
CA ASP A 216 17.08 -6.40 25.10
C ASP A 216 15.71 -6.72 25.68
N LEU A 217 14.70 -7.05 24.85
CA LEU A 217 13.37 -7.47 25.33
C LEU A 217 13.20 -9.00 25.35
N THR A 218 14.14 -9.74 24.76
CA THR A 218 14.02 -11.18 24.54
C THR A 218 14.02 -11.98 25.83
N PHE A 219 14.55 -11.45 26.95
CA PHE A 219 14.51 -12.14 28.23
C PHE A 219 13.08 -12.54 28.65
N SER A 220 12.07 -11.76 28.25
CA SER A 220 10.65 -11.96 28.54
C SER A 220 9.96 -13.01 27.67
N TRP A 221 10.61 -13.50 26.60
CA TRP A 221 9.99 -14.41 25.63
C TRP A 221 10.01 -15.87 26.11
N PRO A 222 9.01 -16.69 25.71
CA PRO A 222 8.96 -18.11 26.02
C PRO A 222 10.00 -18.89 25.21
N ARG A 223 10.62 -19.90 25.81
CA ARG A 223 11.59 -20.82 25.18
C ARG A 223 10.91 -21.99 24.47
N PHE A 224 9.77 -22.42 24.99
CA PHE A 224 9.00 -23.59 24.57
C PHE A 224 7.50 -23.36 24.78
N VAL A 225 6.66 -24.23 24.20
CA VAL A 225 5.20 -24.01 24.10
C VAL A 225 4.53 -23.93 25.47
N GLU A 226 4.98 -24.75 26.43
CA GLU A 226 4.42 -24.77 27.78
C GLU A 226 4.73 -23.48 28.58
N GLU A 227 5.68 -22.66 28.14
CA GLU A 227 6.03 -21.38 28.78
C GLU A 227 5.24 -20.20 28.20
N VAL A 228 4.53 -20.39 27.08
CA VAL A 228 3.82 -19.30 26.38
C VAL A 228 2.78 -18.63 27.27
N ALA A 229 1.96 -19.43 27.97
CA ALA A 229 0.94 -18.89 28.86
C ALA A 229 1.54 -18.14 30.05
N ASP A 230 2.58 -18.71 30.66
CA ASP A 230 3.27 -18.11 31.80
C ASP A 230 3.91 -16.77 31.41
N CYS A 231 4.62 -16.69 30.28
CA CYS A 231 5.22 -15.44 29.81
C CYS A 231 4.18 -14.37 29.45
N LEU A 232 3.05 -14.76 28.84
CA LEU A 232 2.00 -13.83 28.42
C LEU A 232 1.03 -13.43 29.54
N ALA A 233 1.16 -14.03 30.73
CA ALA A 233 0.40 -13.69 31.93
C ALA A 233 1.24 -13.10 33.07
N ASP A 234 2.56 -13.03 32.90
CA ASP A 234 3.50 -12.57 33.92
C ASP A 234 3.39 -11.05 34.17
N THR A 235 2.80 -10.68 35.31
CA THR A 235 2.63 -9.28 35.73
C THR A 235 3.80 -8.72 36.53
N THR A 236 4.90 -9.47 36.68
CA THR A 236 6.08 -9.01 37.41
C THR A 236 6.77 -7.85 36.69
N SER A 237 7.52 -7.04 37.45
CA SER A 237 8.19 -5.85 36.91
C SER A 237 9.42 -6.22 36.09
N PRO A 238 9.59 -5.73 34.85
CA PRO A 238 10.75 -6.04 34.00
C PRO A 238 12.05 -5.32 34.43
N GLY A 239 11.98 -4.46 35.45
CA GLY A 239 13.08 -3.64 35.95
C GLY A 239 12.94 -2.17 35.57
N SER A 240 13.61 -1.27 36.30
CA SER A 240 13.51 0.18 36.08
C SER A 240 14.07 0.62 34.73
N SER A 241 15.21 0.06 34.32
CA SER A 241 15.84 0.31 33.02
C SER A 241 14.87 0.12 31.85
N ILE A 242 14.25 -1.05 31.75
CA ILE A 242 13.30 -1.35 30.66
C ILE A 242 12.09 -0.40 30.69
N ARG A 243 11.57 -0.09 31.88
CA ARG A 243 10.42 0.82 32.02
C ARG A 243 10.74 2.26 31.63
N GLU A 244 11.97 2.70 31.89
CA GLU A 244 12.46 4.02 31.51
C GLU A 244 12.68 4.12 29.99
N SER A 245 13.23 3.09 29.35
CA SER A 245 13.46 3.07 27.90
C SER A 245 12.20 2.77 27.08
N TYR A 246 11.24 2.02 27.64
CA TYR A 246 10.02 1.59 26.97
C TYR A 246 8.80 1.84 27.84
N HIS A 247 8.17 3.01 27.68
CA HIS A 247 7.05 3.47 28.50
C HIS A 247 5.84 2.51 28.56
N ARG A 248 5.66 1.61 27.58
CA ARG A 248 4.59 0.61 27.55
C ARG A 248 4.95 -0.74 28.17
N CYS A 249 6.22 -0.96 28.51
CA CYS A 249 6.74 -2.20 29.11
C CYS A 249 6.64 -2.14 30.65
N ALA A 250 5.43 -2.06 31.21
CA ALA A 250 5.26 -1.95 32.67
C ALA A 250 5.31 -3.31 33.41
N SER A 251 5.10 -4.41 32.68
CA SER A 251 5.19 -5.80 33.16
C SER A 251 5.96 -6.70 32.19
N MET A 252 6.32 -7.91 32.63
CA MET A 252 6.97 -8.93 31.82
C MET A 252 6.15 -9.33 30.59
N TRP A 253 4.84 -9.55 30.75
CA TRP A 253 4.00 -9.91 29.61
C TRP A 253 3.87 -8.78 28.59
N GLU A 254 3.79 -7.52 29.04
CA GLU A 254 3.77 -6.35 28.14
C GLU A 254 5.10 -6.24 27.38
N THR A 255 6.21 -6.52 28.06
CA THR A 255 7.56 -6.57 27.46
C THR A 255 7.65 -7.68 26.40
N CYS A 256 7.08 -8.85 26.68
CA CYS A 256 7.01 -9.96 25.75
C CYS A 256 6.18 -9.60 24.51
N ALA A 257 4.97 -9.09 24.71
CA ALA A 257 4.06 -8.68 23.63
C ALA A 257 4.68 -7.60 22.73
N ILE A 258 5.28 -6.57 23.33
CA ILE A 258 5.92 -5.47 22.60
C ILE A 258 7.13 -5.98 21.81
N GLY A 259 8.02 -6.77 22.43
CA GLY A 259 9.21 -7.29 21.75
C GLY A 259 8.87 -8.22 20.59
N GLN A 260 7.99 -9.20 20.80
CA GLN A 260 7.60 -10.16 19.76
C GLN A 260 6.83 -9.47 18.63
N GLY A 261 5.95 -8.53 18.95
CA GLY A 261 5.14 -7.81 17.98
C GLY A 261 5.93 -6.77 17.18
N ALA A 262 6.86 -6.06 17.81
CA ALA A 262 7.71 -5.08 17.12
C ALA A 262 8.61 -5.76 16.08
N LEU A 263 9.19 -6.92 16.42
CA LEU A 263 9.96 -7.69 15.45
C LEU A 263 9.06 -8.26 14.34
N LEU A 264 7.81 -8.67 14.63
CA LEU A 264 6.87 -9.08 13.59
C LEU A 264 6.47 -7.93 12.65
N LEU A 265 6.30 -6.72 13.17
CA LEU A 265 6.11 -5.51 12.36
C LEU A 265 7.30 -5.29 11.43
N ALA A 266 8.53 -5.39 11.95
CA ALA A 266 9.74 -5.28 11.15
C ALA A 266 9.83 -6.38 10.08
N VAL A 267 9.37 -7.61 10.38
CA VAL A 267 9.22 -8.69 9.39
C VAL A 267 8.18 -8.33 8.32
N GLY A 268 7.07 -7.70 8.70
CA GLY A 268 6.08 -7.14 7.75
C GLY A 268 6.72 -6.12 6.81
N GLN A 269 7.54 -5.20 7.33
CA GLN A 269 8.31 -4.26 6.52
C GLN A 269 9.30 -4.96 5.59
N ALA A 270 9.96 -6.03 6.04
CA ALA A 270 10.83 -6.87 5.20
C ALA A 270 10.09 -7.50 4.03
N PHE A 271 8.81 -7.85 4.22
CA PHE A 271 7.91 -8.31 3.16
C PHE A 271 7.32 -7.20 2.29
N GLY A 272 7.72 -5.94 2.49
CA GLY A 272 7.27 -4.79 1.69
C GLY A 272 5.95 -4.19 2.14
N LEU A 273 5.47 -4.48 3.36
CA LEU A 273 4.26 -3.86 3.90
C LEU A 273 4.54 -2.44 4.42
N SER A 274 3.53 -1.58 4.29
CA SER A 274 3.52 -0.21 4.82
C SER A 274 2.49 -0.05 5.95
N ARG A 275 2.41 1.12 6.58
CA ARG A 275 1.65 1.34 7.83
C ARG A 275 0.12 1.27 7.61
N HIS A 276 -0.45 0.07 7.73
CA HIS A 276 -1.89 -0.15 7.92
C HIS A 276 -2.22 -0.45 9.40
N PRO A 277 -3.50 -0.35 9.82
CA PRO A 277 -3.92 -0.75 11.16
C PRO A 277 -3.52 -2.19 11.51
N GLY A 278 -3.44 -2.50 12.80
CA GLY A 278 -3.11 -3.84 13.27
C GLY A 278 -1.63 -3.99 13.62
N ILE A 279 -1.00 -5.11 13.24
CA ILE A 279 0.44 -5.35 13.48
C ILE A 279 1.30 -4.19 12.96
N MET A 280 1.04 -3.69 11.75
CA MET A 280 1.80 -2.60 11.12
C MET A 280 1.59 -1.23 11.78
N ALA A 281 0.67 -1.13 12.75
CA ALA A 281 0.39 0.07 13.55
C ALA A 281 0.44 -0.22 15.07
N HIS A 282 1.30 -1.15 15.51
CA HIS A 282 1.55 -1.44 16.92
C HIS A 282 0.36 -2.04 17.69
N GLY A 283 -0.62 -2.63 17.00
CA GLY A 283 -1.79 -3.28 17.61
C GLY A 283 -1.44 -4.50 18.49
N TYR A 284 -0.21 -5.00 18.41
CA TYR A 284 0.29 -6.06 19.27
C TYR A 284 0.51 -5.64 20.73
N ALA A 285 0.70 -4.36 21.03
CA ALA A 285 1.21 -3.91 22.33
C ALA A 285 0.36 -4.38 23.53
N LEU A 286 -0.96 -4.52 23.35
CA LEU A 286 -1.89 -4.99 24.38
C LEU A 286 -2.66 -6.25 23.98
N ASP A 287 -2.83 -6.47 22.68
CA ASP A 287 -3.71 -7.51 22.17
C ASP A 287 -2.97 -8.79 21.77
N TRP A 288 -1.64 -8.79 21.77
CA TRP A 288 -0.85 -9.99 21.45
C TRP A 288 -1.26 -11.23 22.25
N PRO A 289 -1.50 -11.16 23.59
CA PRO A 289 -1.93 -12.32 24.36
C PRO A 289 -3.29 -12.90 23.91
N LYS A 290 -4.17 -12.10 23.31
CA LYS A 290 -5.50 -12.52 22.85
C LYS A 290 -5.44 -13.55 21.71
N ASN A 291 -4.30 -13.67 21.04
CA ASN A 291 -4.09 -14.71 20.02
C ASN A 291 -3.76 -16.09 20.62
N PHE A 292 -3.39 -16.16 21.90
CA PHE A 292 -2.83 -17.38 22.52
C PHE A 292 -3.52 -17.78 23.83
N LEU A 293 -4.14 -16.84 24.53
CA LEU A 293 -4.77 -17.07 25.83
C LEU A 293 -6.29 -16.92 25.77
N ALA A 294 -6.98 -17.72 26.58
CA ALA A 294 -8.44 -17.60 26.78
C ALA A 294 -8.81 -16.44 27.71
N GLU A 295 -7.87 -15.94 28.51
CA GLU A 295 -8.02 -14.79 29.39
C GLU A 295 -6.70 -14.02 29.43
N THR A 296 -6.77 -12.69 29.30
CA THR A 296 -5.58 -11.84 29.39
C THR A 296 -5.26 -11.51 30.85
N ALA A 297 -3.99 -11.29 31.19
CA ALA A 297 -3.61 -10.80 32.52
C ALA A 297 -3.95 -9.31 32.72
N TYR A 298 -3.78 -8.83 33.95
CA TYR A 298 -3.88 -7.42 34.28
C TYR A 298 -2.82 -6.60 33.53
N SER A 299 -3.23 -5.51 32.87
CA SER A 299 -2.30 -4.56 32.25
C SER A 299 -1.79 -3.57 33.28
N CYS A 300 -0.50 -3.67 33.59
CA CYS A 300 0.20 -2.72 34.45
C CYS A 300 0.31 -1.35 33.78
N CYS A 301 0.46 -1.30 32.45
CA CYS A 301 0.53 -0.05 31.68
C CYS A 301 -0.79 0.71 31.68
N LEU A 302 -1.92 0.03 31.43
CA LEU A 302 -3.25 0.66 31.40
C LEU A 302 -3.95 0.71 32.76
N ARG A 303 -3.42 0.00 33.76
CA ARG A 303 -4.06 -0.25 35.05
C ARG A 303 -5.46 -0.83 34.90
N ALA A 304 -5.57 -1.83 34.04
CA ALA A 304 -6.84 -2.45 33.65
C ALA A 304 -6.84 -3.95 33.95
N SER A 305 -7.96 -4.46 34.45
CA SER A 305 -8.15 -5.89 34.67
C SER A 305 -8.12 -6.67 33.35
N GLY A 306 -7.69 -7.92 33.45
CA GLY A 306 -7.75 -8.88 32.37
C GLY A 306 -9.17 -9.08 31.83
N MET A 307 -9.29 -9.67 30.65
CA MET A 307 -10.57 -9.99 30.05
C MET A 307 -10.58 -11.39 29.45
N ILE A 308 -11.75 -12.03 29.49
CA ILE A 308 -11.99 -13.28 28.78
C ILE A 308 -11.99 -13.00 27.27
N VAL A 309 -11.24 -13.82 26.55
CA VAL A 309 -11.10 -13.75 25.09
C VAL A 309 -12.15 -14.66 24.47
N SER A 310 -12.98 -14.08 23.61
CA SER A 310 -14.02 -14.74 22.85
C SER A 310 -13.96 -14.28 21.39
N ASP A 311 -14.75 -14.90 20.51
CA ASP A 311 -14.86 -14.50 19.10
C ASP A 311 -15.32 -13.04 18.93
N SER A 312 -16.01 -12.48 19.93
CA SER A 312 -16.48 -11.08 19.92
C SER A 312 -15.45 -10.09 20.49
N THR A 313 -14.38 -10.59 21.10
CA THR A 313 -13.37 -9.76 21.75
C THR A 313 -12.53 -9.05 20.69
N ARG A 314 -12.57 -7.72 20.68
CA ARG A 314 -11.74 -6.92 19.77
C ARG A 314 -10.26 -7.22 20.01
N ASN A 315 -9.57 -7.55 18.92
CA ASN A 315 -8.16 -7.83 18.87
C ASN A 315 -7.53 -7.02 17.73
N THR A 316 -6.54 -6.20 18.03
CA THR A 316 -5.78 -5.38 17.08
C THR A 316 -4.41 -5.99 16.74
N ALA A 317 -4.05 -7.11 17.34
CA ALA A 317 -2.84 -7.87 17.02
C ALA A 317 -3.07 -8.83 15.83
N HIS A 318 -3.45 -8.29 14.68
CA HIS A 318 -3.72 -8.99 13.43
C HIS A 318 -3.17 -8.21 12.22
N TRP A 319 -3.01 -8.85 11.05
CA TRP A 319 -2.66 -8.15 9.81
C TRP A 319 -3.87 -7.38 9.27
N ASP A 320 -3.75 -6.14 8.76
CA ASP A 320 -4.90 -5.56 8.05
C ASP A 320 -5.28 -6.44 6.83
N LEU A 321 -6.53 -6.36 6.37
CA LEU A 321 -6.95 -7.10 5.19
C LEU A 321 -6.12 -6.73 3.95
N ALA A 322 -5.78 -5.45 3.76
CA ALA A 322 -4.93 -5.00 2.66
C ALA A 322 -3.54 -5.67 2.75
N ASP A 323 -2.91 -5.62 3.93
CA ASP A 323 -1.63 -6.30 4.19
C ASP A 323 -1.71 -7.80 3.91
N ALA A 324 -2.74 -8.48 4.42
CA ALA A 324 -2.93 -9.91 4.23
C ALA A 324 -3.10 -10.29 2.74
N LEU A 325 -3.75 -9.44 1.95
CA LEU A 325 -3.88 -9.60 0.50
C LEU A 325 -2.55 -9.37 -0.22
N VAL A 326 -1.73 -8.41 0.22
CA VAL A 326 -0.37 -8.22 -0.29
C VAL A 326 0.48 -9.46 0.01
N LEU A 327 0.52 -9.90 1.28
CA LEU A 327 1.26 -11.07 1.73
C LEU A 327 0.86 -12.34 0.96
N ARG A 328 -0.44 -12.57 0.74
CA ARG A 328 -0.96 -13.71 -0.05
C ARG A 328 -0.32 -13.85 -1.43
N ARG A 329 0.11 -12.75 -2.06
CA ARG A 329 0.73 -12.76 -3.40
C ARG A 329 2.20 -13.16 -3.37
N LEU A 330 2.85 -13.05 -2.21
CA LEU A 330 4.25 -13.42 -2.04
C LEU A 330 4.41 -14.94 -2.08
N ARG A 331 5.51 -15.41 -2.67
CA ARG A 331 5.82 -16.85 -2.73
C ARG A 331 5.89 -17.50 -1.34
N HIS A 332 6.29 -16.74 -0.33
CA HIS A 332 6.36 -17.16 1.07
C HIS A 332 5.01 -17.63 1.62
N PHE A 333 3.88 -17.10 1.14
CA PHE A 333 2.52 -17.37 1.67
C PHE A 333 1.65 -18.19 0.73
N ARG A 334 2.23 -18.76 -0.32
CA ARG A 334 1.48 -19.45 -1.38
C ARG A 334 0.95 -20.80 -0.88
N LEU A 335 -0.34 -21.07 -1.14
CA LEU A 335 -0.95 -22.37 -0.96
C LEU A 335 -1.01 -23.14 -2.29
N PRO A 336 -1.02 -24.48 -2.28
CA PRO A 336 -1.17 -25.30 -3.49
C PRO A 336 -2.45 -25.00 -4.29
N SER A 337 -3.51 -24.52 -3.63
CA SER A 337 -4.79 -24.18 -4.23
C SER A 337 -4.83 -22.78 -4.88
N ASP A 338 -3.77 -21.97 -4.75
CA ASP A 338 -3.76 -20.63 -5.32
C ASP A 338 -3.62 -20.67 -6.85
N SER A 339 -4.49 -19.94 -7.55
CA SER A 339 -4.41 -19.81 -9.01
C SER A 339 -3.26 -18.88 -9.41
N LEU A 340 -2.43 -19.30 -10.37
CA LEU A 340 -1.36 -18.50 -10.96
C LEU A 340 -1.86 -17.43 -11.97
N LYS A 341 -3.09 -16.92 -11.82
CA LYS A 341 -3.69 -15.99 -12.80
C LYS A 341 -2.84 -14.71 -12.96
N ALA A 342 -2.84 -14.21 -14.19
CA ALA A 342 -1.88 -13.23 -14.70
C ALA A 342 -1.89 -11.88 -13.96
N ALA A 343 -0.70 -11.27 -13.95
CA ALA A 343 -0.27 -10.12 -13.15
C ALA A 343 -0.93 -8.75 -13.47
N PHE A 344 -1.96 -8.70 -14.32
CA PHE A 344 -2.39 -7.47 -14.99
C PHE A 344 -3.02 -6.40 -14.08
N HIS A 345 -3.42 -6.72 -12.85
CA HIS A 345 -4.06 -5.76 -11.92
C HIS A 345 -3.29 -5.56 -10.60
N ARG A 346 -1.97 -5.81 -10.58
CA ARG A 346 -1.22 -5.85 -9.30
C ARG A 346 -1.15 -4.52 -8.54
N SER A 347 -1.20 -3.38 -9.23
CA SER A 347 -0.98 -2.04 -8.67
C SER A 347 -2.11 -1.06 -8.98
N GLU A 348 -3.26 -1.55 -9.45
CA GLU A 348 -4.42 -0.73 -9.76
C GLU A 348 -5.27 -0.51 -8.51
N LYS A 349 -5.45 0.74 -8.11
CA LYS A 349 -6.30 1.08 -6.97
C LYS A 349 -7.78 0.98 -7.37
N PRO A 350 -8.65 0.50 -6.47
CA PRO A 350 -10.09 0.58 -6.70
C PRO A 350 -10.54 2.04 -6.85
N GLY A 351 -11.49 2.30 -7.74
CA GLY A 351 -12.04 3.61 -8.01
C GLY A 351 -13.45 3.78 -7.47
N PHE A 352 -13.91 5.04 -7.40
CA PHE A 352 -15.32 5.35 -7.20
C PHE A 352 -15.70 6.64 -7.92
N CYS A 353 -16.97 6.79 -8.30
CA CYS A 353 -17.51 8.01 -8.86
C CYS A 353 -19.02 8.11 -8.57
N TRP A 354 -19.56 9.33 -8.66
CA TRP A 354 -20.99 9.58 -8.57
C TRP A 354 -21.57 9.68 -9.98
N LYS A 355 -22.59 8.88 -10.29
CA LYS A 355 -23.38 8.91 -11.52
C LYS A 355 -24.79 9.39 -11.22
N ARG A 356 -25.55 9.73 -12.26
CA ARG A 356 -26.99 9.97 -12.18
C ARG A 356 -27.70 8.70 -12.59
N ASP A 357 -28.72 8.35 -11.83
CA ASP A 357 -29.67 7.31 -12.16
C ASP A 357 -30.51 7.77 -13.36
N GLU A 358 -30.47 7.00 -14.45
CA GLU A 358 -31.18 7.35 -15.68
C GLU A 358 -32.70 7.23 -15.55
N GLU A 359 -33.21 6.41 -14.61
CA GLU A 359 -34.64 6.21 -14.39
C GLU A 359 -35.22 7.20 -13.38
N THR A 360 -34.51 7.42 -12.27
CA THR A 360 -35.03 8.23 -11.15
C THR A 360 -34.49 9.66 -11.13
N GLY A 361 -33.40 9.94 -11.85
CA GLY A 361 -32.68 11.21 -11.78
C GLY A 361 -31.88 11.41 -10.48
N GLY A 362 -31.89 10.43 -9.56
CA GLY A 362 -31.11 10.43 -8.31
C GLY A 362 -29.62 10.23 -8.56
N ALA A 363 -28.80 10.25 -7.50
CA ALA A 363 -27.35 10.01 -7.62
C ALA A 363 -26.97 8.60 -7.14
N ILE A 364 -26.08 7.96 -7.88
CA ILE A 364 -25.55 6.61 -7.60
C ILE A 364 -24.05 6.72 -7.35
N LEU A 365 -23.58 6.21 -6.21
CA LEU A 365 -22.17 5.98 -5.97
C LEU A 365 -21.77 4.65 -6.61
N GLU A 366 -21.05 4.70 -7.73
CA GLU A 366 -20.41 3.53 -8.31
C GLU A 366 -19.01 3.34 -7.70
N ILE A 367 -18.72 2.13 -7.23
CA ILE A 367 -17.41 1.71 -6.75
C ILE A 367 -16.95 0.56 -7.63
N SER A 368 -15.75 0.63 -8.20
CA SER A 368 -15.26 -0.38 -9.14
C SER A 368 -13.79 -0.74 -8.96
N SER A 369 -13.44 -1.96 -9.34
CA SER A 369 -12.06 -2.44 -9.40
C SER A 369 -11.95 -3.53 -10.46
N LEU A 370 -11.00 -3.40 -11.40
CA LEU A 370 -10.80 -4.40 -12.44
C LEU A 370 -10.42 -5.78 -11.87
N GLY A 371 -9.59 -5.78 -10.81
CA GLY A 371 -9.20 -6.99 -10.09
C GLY A 371 -10.33 -7.58 -9.24
N GLY A 372 -11.31 -6.78 -8.86
CA GLY A 372 -12.38 -7.12 -7.92
C GLY A 372 -12.18 -6.46 -6.55
N ILE A 373 -13.29 -6.17 -5.89
CA ILE A 373 -13.37 -5.49 -4.60
C ILE A 373 -13.45 -6.56 -3.50
N ALA A 374 -12.58 -6.45 -2.50
CA ALA A 374 -12.51 -7.36 -1.36
C ALA A 374 -13.22 -6.82 -0.10
N ARG A 375 -13.31 -5.50 0.05
CA ARG A 375 -14.01 -4.84 1.16
C ARG A 375 -14.39 -3.41 0.78
N ILE A 376 -15.58 -2.99 1.19
CA ILE A 376 -16.01 -1.58 1.21
C ILE A 376 -16.31 -1.25 2.67
N SER A 377 -15.86 -0.09 3.13
CA SER A 377 -16.11 0.38 4.49
C SER A 377 -16.54 1.83 4.50
N PHE A 378 -17.57 2.12 5.30
CA PHE A 378 -18.05 3.47 5.57
C PHE A 378 -17.83 3.80 7.05
N ASN A 379 -17.16 4.91 7.36
CA ASN A 379 -16.84 5.29 8.74
C ASN A 379 -16.11 4.20 9.55
N GLY A 380 -15.31 3.39 8.86
CA GLY A 380 -14.55 2.28 9.46
C GLY A 380 -15.33 0.97 9.61
N GLU A 381 -16.66 1.01 9.42
CA GLU A 381 -17.52 -0.19 9.45
C GLU A 381 -17.55 -0.84 8.07
N ALA A 382 -17.23 -2.14 8.01
CA ALA A 382 -17.23 -2.89 6.76
C ALA A 382 -18.65 -3.30 6.35
N GLU A 383 -18.95 -3.16 5.06
CA GLU A 383 -20.16 -3.73 4.48
C GLU A 383 -20.11 -5.26 4.52
N ALA A 384 -21.28 -5.90 4.60
CA ALA A 384 -21.38 -7.36 4.61
C ALA A 384 -20.89 -8.01 3.29
N CYS A 385 -20.99 -7.27 2.18
CA CYS A 385 -20.46 -7.63 0.87
C CYS A 385 -19.98 -6.36 0.14
N PRO A 386 -18.96 -6.46 -0.74
CA PRO A 386 -18.25 -7.67 -1.13
C PRO A 386 -17.22 -8.16 -0.09
N THR A 387 -16.78 -9.42 -0.23
CA THR A 387 -15.79 -10.06 0.63
C THR A 387 -14.69 -10.73 -0.20
N VAL A 388 -13.58 -11.15 0.43
CA VAL A 388 -12.53 -11.93 -0.24
C VAL A 388 -13.05 -13.19 -0.93
N GLY A 389 -14.01 -13.88 -0.30
CA GLY A 389 -14.60 -15.11 -0.84
C GLY A 389 -15.59 -14.87 -2.00
N HIS A 390 -16.17 -13.68 -2.06
CA HIS A 390 -17.15 -13.28 -3.08
C HIS A 390 -16.81 -11.87 -3.60
N PRO A 391 -15.69 -11.72 -4.33
CA PRO A 391 -15.29 -10.41 -4.84
C PRO A 391 -16.17 -10.03 -6.03
N VAL A 392 -16.49 -8.74 -6.13
CA VAL A 392 -17.28 -8.17 -7.24
C VAL A 392 -16.48 -7.09 -7.95
N LYS A 393 -16.71 -6.88 -9.24
CA LYS A 393 -15.98 -5.87 -10.03
C LYS A 393 -16.55 -4.45 -9.87
N SER A 394 -17.84 -4.34 -9.60
CA SER A 394 -18.52 -3.07 -9.38
C SER A 394 -19.63 -3.23 -8.34
N VAL A 395 -19.89 -2.16 -7.59
CA VAL A 395 -21.00 -2.00 -6.66
C VAL A 395 -21.61 -0.63 -6.91
N GLU A 396 -22.94 -0.60 -7.04
CA GLU A 396 -23.71 0.64 -7.18
C GLU A 396 -24.55 0.84 -5.93
N ILE A 397 -24.44 2.02 -5.32
CA ILE A 397 -25.17 2.38 -4.10
C ILE A 397 -25.92 3.69 -4.34
N GLN A 398 -27.24 3.64 -4.24
CA GLN A 398 -28.11 4.82 -4.33
C GLN A 398 -27.80 5.80 -3.19
N GLU A 399 -27.70 7.11 -3.50
CA GLU A 399 -27.46 8.17 -2.52
C GLU A 399 -28.52 8.14 -1.41
N GLU A 400 -29.78 7.94 -1.77
CA GLU A 400 -30.90 7.83 -0.83
C GLU A 400 -30.69 6.69 0.17
N GLY A 401 -30.09 5.57 -0.27
CA GLY A 401 -29.74 4.46 0.59
C GLY A 401 -28.65 4.83 1.60
N LEU A 402 -27.67 5.62 1.19
CA LEU A 402 -26.63 6.14 2.08
C LEU A 402 -27.18 7.21 3.04
N VAL A 403 -28.04 8.12 2.57
CA VAL A 403 -28.64 9.17 3.41
C VAL A 403 -29.58 8.60 4.47
N LYS A 404 -30.23 7.46 4.20
CA LYS A 404 -31.00 6.72 5.22
C LYS A 404 -30.12 6.17 6.36
N ARG A 405 -28.84 5.90 6.08
CA ARG A 405 -27.88 5.28 7.01
C ARG A 405 -26.94 6.30 7.66
N PHE A 406 -26.65 7.40 6.97
CA PHE A 406 -25.63 8.36 7.34
C PHE A 406 -26.13 9.80 7.16
N ASN A 407 -25.79 10.67 8.11
CA ASN A 407 -26.15 12.09 8.02
C ASN A 407 -25.39 12.75 6.84
N ARG A 408 -26.15 13.28 5.87
CA ARG A 408 -25.61 13.95 4.67
C ARG A 408 -24.72 15.17 4.98
N ASN A 409 -24.97 15.82 6.12
CA ASN A 409 -24.23 17.01 6.56
C ASN A 409 -22.98 16.67 7.39
N ALA A 410 -22.80 15.41 7.79
CA ALA A 410 -21.62 14.94 8.48
C ALA A 410 -20.64 14.28 7.50
N PRO A 411 -19.31 14.32 7.73
CA PRO A 411 -18.36 13.60 6.89
C PRO A 411 -18.66 12.10 6.83
N LEU A 412 -18.74 11.55 5.61
CA LEU A 412 -18.85 10.11 5.38
C LEU A 412 -17.54 9.60 4.76
N SER A 413 -16.72 8.95 5.57
CA SER A 413 -15.47 8.37 5.08
C SER A 413 -15.73 7.05 4.34
N LEU A 414 -15.02 6.86 3.23
CA LEU A 414 -15.07 5.67 2.39
C LEU A 414 -13.67 5.05 2.32
N SER A 415 -13.58 3.74 2.54
CA SER A 415 -12.39 2.92 2.27
C SER A 415 -12.80 1.76 1.36
N ILE A 416 -11.99 1.51 0.33
CA ILE A 416 -12.22 0.45 -0.65
C ILE A 416 -10.92 -0.34 -0.78
N VAL A 417 -10.97 -1.64 -0.52
CA VAL A 417 -9.83 -2.55 -0.65
C VAL A 417 -10.07 -3.47 -1.85
N GLY A 418 -9.17 -3.44 -2.83
CA GLY A 418 -9.17 -4.38 -3.95
C GLY A 418 -8.61 -5.74 -3.54
N VAL A 419 -8.94 -6.81 -4.26
CA VAL A 419 -8.36 -8.16 -4.03
C VAL A 419 -6.84 -8.22 -4.23
N ASN A 420 -6.27 -7.21 -4.87
CA ASN A 420 -4.83 -7.01 -5.01
C ASN A 420 -4.19 -6.39 -3.75
N GLY A 421 -4.96 -6.04 -2.72
CA GLY A 421 -4.47 -5.38 -1.51
C GLY A 421 -4.27 -3.88 -1.67
N GLU A 422 -4.56 -3.30 -2.85
CA GLU A 422 -4.55 -1.85 -3.03
C GLU A 422 -5.78 -1.21 -2.37
N GLU A 423 -5.57 -0.04 -1.78
CA GLU A 423 -6.61 0.67 -1.05
C GLU A 423 -6.82 2.10 -1.57
N THR A 424 -8.09 2.49 -1.66
CA THR A 424 -8.52 3.88 -1.86
C THR A 424 -9.28 4.36 -0.64
N ARG A 425 -8.88 5.51 -0.08
CA ARG A 425 -9.56 6.16 1.05
C ARG A 425 -10.00 7.57 0.67
N LYS A 426 -11.23 7.94 1.03
CA LYS A 426 -11.77 9.28 0.94
C LYS A 426 -12.32 9.69 2.30
N LYS A 427 -11.85 10.80 2.87
CA LYS A 427 -12.30 11.30 4.18
C LYS A 427 -13.78 11.70 4.18
N ASN A 428 -14.27 12.22 3.07
CA ASN A 428 -15.66 12.60 2.90
C ASN A 428 -16.14 12.37 1.46
N VAL A 429 -16.91 11.29 1.23
CA VAL A 429 -17.41 10.92 -0.11
C VAL A 429 -18.42 11.92 -0.65
N TRP A 430 -19.13 12.62 0.24
CA TRP A 430 -20.08 13.70 -0.05
C TRP A 430 -19.49 14.90 -0.79
N GLN A 431 -18.19 15.14 -0.62
CA GLN A 431 -17.47 16.23 -1.27
C GLN A 431 -16.90 15.81 -2.63
N THR A 432 -17.25 14.62 -3.12
CA THR A 432 -16.91 14.19 -4.47
C THR A 432 -18.07 14.64 -5.36
N PRO A 433 -17.86 15.58 -6.30
CA PRO A 433 -18.94 16.04 -7.15
C PRO A 433 -19.50 14.89 -8.01
N PRO A 434 -20.81 14.86 -8.31
CA PRO A 434 -21.38 14.05 -9.38
C PRO A 434 -20.58 14.24 -10.66
N SER A 435 -20.26 13.16 -11.36
CA SER A 435 -19.59 13.22 -12.67
C SER A 435 -20.54 13.66 -13.80
N ILE A 436 -21.51 14.52 -13.48
CA ILE A 436 -22.55 15.00 -14.41
C ILE A 436 -22.77 16.48 -14.13
N GLU A 437 -22.09 17.32 -14.90
CA GLU A 437 -22.37 18.75 -14.96
C GLU A 437 -23.34 18.99 -16.13
N ALA A 438 -24.62 18.70 -15.95
CA ALA A 438 -25.62 19.06 -16.95
C ALA A 438 -25.96 20.56 -16.83
N ILE A 439 -25.93 21.31 -17.93
CA ILE A 439 -26.29 22.74 -18.00
C ILE A 439 -27.73 22.86 -18.49
N LYS A 440 -28.61 23.42 -17.65
CA LYS A 440 -29.99 23.71 -18.03
C LYS A 440 -30.05 25.00 -18.84
N ILE A 441 -30.71 24.97 -19.99
CA ILE A 441 -30.88 26.17 -20.82
C ILE A 441 -32.14 26.92 -20.35
N PRO A 442 -32.02 28.16 -19.82
CA PRO A 442 -33.15 28.93 -19.30
C PRO A 442 -34.25 29.13 -20.35
N GLY A 443 -35.51 29.08 -19.91
CA GLY A 443 -36.67 29.22 -20.80
C GLY A 443 -36.93 28.01 -21.69
N THR A 444 -36.12 26.95 -21.59
CA THR A 444 -36.30 25.69 -22.33
C THR A 444 -36.29 24.49 -21.38
N GLY A 445 -36.87 23.37 -21.81
CA GLY A 445 -36.73 22.09 -21.12
C GLY A 445 -35.39 21.39 -21.38
N MET A 446 -34.45 22.05 -22.05
CA MET A 446 -33.24 21.40 -22.58
C MET A 446 -32.09 21.40 -21.60
N MET A 447 -31.28 20.34 -21.71
CA MET A 447 -30.08 20.10 -20.91
C MET A 447 -28.91 19.83 -21.85
N LEU A 448 -27.78 20.50 -21.62
CA LEU A 448 -26.50 20.14 -22.21
C LEU A 448 -25.76 19.25 -21.23
N GLU A 449 -25.15 18.17 -21.72
CA GLU A 449 -24.43 17.21 -20.89
C GLU A 449 -22.93 17.44 -20.98
N LYS A 450 -22.21 17.30 -19.86
CA LYS A 450 -20.75 17.39 -19.79
C LYS A 450 -20.13 16.07 -19.40
N ARG A 451 -19.09 15.66 -20.12
CA ARG A 451 -18.27 14.47 -19.81
C ARG A 451 -16.81 14.82 -19.91
N PHE A 452 -15.98 14.40 -18.96
CA PHE A 452 -14.58 14.81 -18.94
C PHE A 452 -13.62 13.72 -18.46
N VAL A 453 -12.35 13.98 -18.70
CA VAL A 453 -11.20 13.23 -18.21
C VAL A 453 -10.27 14.18 -17.45
N ILE A 454 -9.54 13.62 -16.50
CA ILE A 454 -8.47 14.30 -15.75
C ILE A 454 -7.16 13.54 -15.93
N GLY A 455 -6.05 14.26 -15.81
CA GLY A 455 -4.71 13.66 -15.78
C GLY A 455 -4.58 12.52 -14.76
N ALA A 456 -3.66 11.59 -15.02
CA ALA A 456 -3.51 10.36 -14.26
C ALA A 456 -3.05 10.57 -12.81
N GLY A 457 -2.28 11.63 -12.54
CA GLY A 457 -1.90 12.06 -11.19
C GLY A 457 -3.04 12.69 -10.38
N GLY A 458 -4.25 12.76 -10.94
CA GLY A 458 -5.40 13.32 -10.26
C GLY A 458 -5.36 14.85 -10.21
N THR A 459 -6.05 15.40 -9.22
CA THR A 459 -6.56 16.76 -9.34
C THR A 459 -5.69 17.88 -8.76
N GLY A 460 -4.58 17.56 -8.08
CA GLY A 460 -3.74 18.56 -7.42
C GLY A 460 -4.53 19.57 -6.57
N ASP A 461 -3.96 20.76 -6.35
CA ASP A 461 -4.71 21.93 -5.87
C ASP A 461 -5.44 22.58 -7.04
N TRP A 462 -6.78 22.48 -7.04
CA TRP A 462 -7.62 23.04 -8.11
C TRP A 462 -7.66 24.58 -8.10
N ASN A 463 -7.25 25.21 -7.00
CA ASN A 463 -7.38 26.66 -6.84
C ASN A 463 -6.48 27.45 -7.81
N ASP A 464 -5.41 26.82 -8.31
CA ASP A 464 -4.46 27.43 -9.25
C ASP A 464 -4.77 27.11 -10.73
N MET A 465 -5.92 26.48 -11.01
CA MET A 465 -6.29 26.08 -12.38
C MET A 465 -7.30 27.04 -13.01
N LYS A 466 -7.01 27.50 -14.23
CA LYS A 466 -7.89 28.40 -14.99
C LYS A 466 -8.90 27.59 -15.80
N PRO A 467 -10.22 27.72 -15.53
CA PRO A 467 -11.25 27.05 -16.32
C PRO A 467 -11.42 27.70 -17.69
N TRP A 468 -11.85 26.91 -18.66
CA TRP A 468 -12.14 27.37 -20.01
C TRP A 468 -13.30 26.59 -20.62
N VAL A 469 -14.00 27.23 -21.56
CA VAL A 469 -15.06 26.64 -22.37
C VAL A 469 -14.91 27.12 -23.81
N GLN A 470 -15.03 26.20 -24.77
CA GLN A 470 -15.06 26.54 -26.19
C GLN A 470 -16.20 25.80 -26.90
N LEU A 471 -17.18 26.53 -27.41
CA LEU A 471 -18.27 25.97 -28.22
C LEU A 471 -17.86 25.83 -29.69
N LEU A 472 -18.44 24.87 -30.40
CA LEU A 472 -18.20 24.66 -31.84
C LEU A 472 -18.98 25.66 -32.72
N ARG A 473 -19.90 26.41 -32.12
CA ARG A 473 -20.45 27.65 -32.67
C ARG A 473 -20.26 28.75 -31.65
N ASP A 474 -19.93 29.95 -32.10
CA ASP A 474 -19.70 31.08 -31.20
C ASP A 474 -20.19 32.39 -31.80
N LYS A 475 -20.50 33.36 -30.93
CA LYS A 475 -21.00 34.67 -31.32
C LYS A 475 -19.82 35.57 -31.68
N GLY A 476 -19.68 35.85 -32.98
CA GLY A 476 -18.60 36.69 -33.50
C GLY A 476 -18.74 38.16 -33.10
N PRO A 477 -17.73 39.00 -33.44
CA PRO A 477 -17.76 40.44 -33.17
C PRO A 477 -18.93 41.19 -33.83
N ASP A 478 -19.52 40.61 -34.89
CA ASP A 478 -20.71 41.11 -35.57
C ASP A 478 -22.03 40.75 -34.86
N GLY A 479 -21.96 40.03 -33.74
CA GLY A 479 -23.09 39.58 -32.94
C GLY A 479 -23.83 38.36 -33.53
N LYS A 480 -23.35 37.79 -34.63
CA LYS A 480 -23.93 36.59 -35.26
C LYS A 480 -23.21 35.33 -34.82
N ILE A 481 -23.89 34.19 -34.93
CA ILE A 481 -23.35 32.88 -34.59
C ILE A 481 -22.63 32.31 -35.82
N HIS A 482 -21.36 31.99 -35.67
CA HIS A 482 -20.52 31.41 -36.73
C HIS A 482 -20.08 29.99 -36.35
N GLY A 483 -19.96 29.11 -37.33
CA GLY A 483 -19.48 27.75 -37.14
C GLY A 483 -17.95 27.68 -37.03
N ALA A 484 -17.43 26.79 -36.20
CA ALA A 484 -16.01 26.47 -36.19
C ALA A 484 -15.64 25.73 -37.49
N VAL A 485 -14.62 26.25 -38.20
CA VAL A 485 -14.15 25.69 -39.48
C VAL A 485 -12.84 24.92 -39.35
N ARG A 486 -12.06 25.20 -38.31
CA ARG A 486 -10.76 24.56 -38.08
C ARG A 486 -10.37 24.57 -36.61
N MET A 487 -9.69 23.52 -36.16
CA MET A 487 -8.99 23.50 -34.88
C MET A 487 -7.50 23.18 -35.07
N ASP A 488 -6.64 23.88 -34.37
CA ASP A 488 -5.21 23.65 -34.29
C ASP A 488 -4.89 23.12 -32.87
N LEU A 489 -4.38 21.89 -32.77
CA LEU A 489 -4.07 21.20 -31.52
C LEU A 489 -2.56 21.32 -31.21
N TYR A 490 -2.20 21.81 -30.01
CA TYR A 490 -0.80 22.03 -29.61
C TYR A 490 -0.31 20.89 -28.72
N VAL A 491 0.32 19.89 -29.31
CA VAL A 491 0.78 18.67 -28.61
C VAL A 491 2.32 18.62 -28.64
N GLY A 492 2.95 18.66 -27.47
CA GLY A 492 4.40 18.46 -27.27
C GLY A 492 4.64 17.20 -26.43
N CYS A 493 5.51 17.26 -25.43
CA CYS A 493 5.67 16.18 -24.43
C CYS A 493 4.39 15.94 -23.59
N SER A 494 3.49 16.93 -23.58
CA SER A 494 2.11 16.85 -23.09
C SER A 494 1.20 17.76 -23.94
N TRP A 495 -0.11 17.63 -23.78
CA TRP A 495 -1.06 18.46 -24.50
C TRP A 495 -1.20 19.84 -23.82
N GLN A 496 -0.83 20.90 -24.52
CA GLN A 496 -0.76 22.24 -23.93
C GLN A 496 -2.01 23.09 -24.13
N GLY A 497 -2.76 22.86 -25.21
CA GLY A 497 -3.89 23.71 -25.57
C GLY A 497 -4.35 23.52 -27.01
N SER A 498 -5.30 24.35 -27.44
CA SER A 498 -5.75 24.39 -28.83
C SER A 498 -6.35 25.75 -29.19
N ARG A 499 -6.41 26.02 -30.49
CA ARG A 499 -7.08 27.19 -31.06
C ARG A 499 -8.15 26.75 -32.04
N VAL A 500 -9.28 27.44 -32.05
CA VAL A 500 -10.41 27.22 -32.96
C VAL A 500 -10.58 28.46 -33.83
N LYS A 501 -10.82 28.27 -35.13
CA LYS A 501 -11.12 29.35 -36.08
C LYS A 501 -12.56 29.20 -36.57
N TYR A 502 -13.26 30.31 -36.68
CA TYR A 502 -14.67 30.38 -37.10
C TYR A 502 -14.82 30.93 -38.52
N GLU A 503 -16.02 30.79 -39.11
CA GLU A 503 -16.34 31.18 -40.50
C GLU A 503 -16.06 32.65 -40.84
N ASP A 504 -16.29 33.56 -39.89
CA ASP A 504 -16.00 35.00 -40.00
C ASP A 504 -14.53 35.37 -39.76
N GLY A 505 -13.70 34.37 -39.42
CA GLY A 505 -12.28 34.53 -39.14
C GLY A 505 -11.92 34.82 -37.69
N HIS A 506 -12.88 34.98 -36.76
CA HIS A 506 -12.53 35.10 -35.35
C HIS A 506 -11.99 33.77 -34.80
N THR A 507 -11.32 33.83 -33.65
CA THR A 507 -10.67 32.66 -33.05
C THR A 507 -10.93 32.55 -31.56
N GLY A 508 -11.23 31.33 -31.11
CA GLY A 508 -11.22 30.94 -29.70
C GLY A 508 -9.94 30.19 -29.35
N GLN A 509 -9.49 30.26 -28.10
CA GLN A 509 -8.27 29.56 -27.68
C GLN A 509 -8.36 29.14 -26.21
N TRP A 510 -7.83 27.94 -25.92
CA TRP A 510 -7.54 27.51 -24.57
C TRP A 510 -6.13 26.91 -24.47
N GLY A 511 -5.60 26.87 -23.25
CA GLY A 511 -4.26 26.41 -22.97
C GLY A 511 -3.19 27.36 -23.48
N MET A 512 -1.93 26.92 -23.49
CA MET A 512 -0.80 27.78 -23.87
C MET A 512 -0.61 27.80 -25.40
N PRO A 513 -0.54 28.99 -26.04
CA PRO A 513 -0.20 29.10 -27.44
C PRO A 513 1.27 28.73 -27.72
N PRO A 514 1.61 28.35 -28.96
CA PRO A 514 2.99 28.12 -29.36
C PRO A 514 3.89 29.36 -29.23
N ASP A 515 3.32 30.57 -29.32
CA ASP A 515 4.06 31.84 -29.30
C ASP A 515 4.22 32.45 -27.88
N SER A 516 3.82 31.74 -26.81
CA SER A 516 4.00 32.26 -25.46
C SER A 516 5.48 32.19 -25.03
N THR A 517 6.06 33.31 -24.60
CA THR A 517 7.41 33.40 -24.01
C THR A 517 7.56 32.60 -22.70
N GLU A 518 6.46 32.05 -22.19
CA GLU A 518 6.40 31.23 -20.97
C GLU A 518 6.36 29.71 -21.27
N SER A 519 6.33 29.29 -22.54
CA SER A 519 6.34 27.86 -22.90
C SER A 519 7.75 27.29 -22.76
N LEU A 520 7.94 26.36 -21.83
CA LEU A 520 9.21 25.66 -21.61
C LEU A 520 9.51 24.54 -22.62
N PHE A 521 8.64 24.29 -23.60
CA PHE A 521 8.73 23.12 -24.50
C PHE A 521 8.33 23.43 -25.95
N GLN A 522 8.87 22.66 -26.90
CA GLN A 522 8.50 22.70 -28.33
C GLN A 522 7.23 21.88 -28.58
N HIS A 523 6.30 22.39 -29.41
CA HIS A 523 5.01 21.75 -29.69
C HIS A 523 4.79 21.54 -31.19
N TRP A 524 4.12 20.44 -31.53
CA TRP A 524 3.65 20.17 -32.88
C TRP A 524 2.21 20.64 -33.02
N ILE A 525 1.90 21.25 -34.16
CA ILE A 525 0.56 21.76 -34.46
C ILE A 525 -0.15 20.74 -35.36
N HIS A 526 -1.17 20.08 -34.82
CA HIS A 526 -2.04 19.19 -35.59
C HIS A 526 -3.33 19.92 -35.96
N GLY A 527 -3.51 20.22 -37.24
CA GLY A 527 -4.69 20.89 -37.76
C GLY A 527 -5.80 19.93 -38.16
N ILE A 528 -7.04 20.21 -37.75
CA ILE A 528 -8.24 19.50 -38.17
C ILE A 528 -9.25 20.47 -38.77
N ASP A 529 -9.66 20.22 -40.01
CA ASP A 529 -10.67 21.03 -40.69
C ASP A 529 -12.07 20.47 -40.40
N LEU A 530 -12.96 21.32 -39.91
CA LEU A 530 -14.31 20.95 -39.46
C LEU A 530 -15.37 21.22 -40.55
N GLY A 531 -15.11 22.16 -41.46
CA GLY A 531 -16.10 22.73 -42.37
C GLY A 531 -16.60 21.86 -43.53
N ARG A 532 -16.11 20.62 -43.71
CA ARG A 532 -16.55 19.70 -44.79
C ARG A 532 -16.72 18.23 -44.39
N ASP A 533 -16.30 17.85 -43.18
CA ASP A 533 -15.92 16.48 -42.86
C ASP A 533 -16.80 15.81 -41.76
N GLY A 534 -17.99 16.36 -41.52
CA GLY A 534 -18.94 15.81 -40.54
C GLY A 534 -18.60 16.15 -39.08
N PRO A 535 -19.53 15.94 -38.13
CA PRO A 535 -19.34 16.34 -36.75
C PRO A 535 -18.25 15.53 -36.06
N ILE A 536 -17.66 16.10 -35.00
CA ILE A 536 -16.76 15.36 -34.11
C ILE A 536 -17.57 14.23 -33.45
N SER A 537 -17.14 13.00 -33.69
CA SER A 537 -17.80 11.77 -33.23
C SER A 537 -17.20 11.23 -31.94
N MET A 538 -15.91 11.49 -31.68
CA MET A 538 -15.20 11.00 -30.51
C MET A 538 -13.90 11.77 -30.30
N VAL A 539 -13.44 11.82 -29.04
CA VAL A 539 -12.11 12.29 -28.66
C VAL A 539 -11.42 11.23 -27.81
N GLU A 540 -10.16 10.93 -28.12
CA GLU A 540 -9.27 10.08 -27.33
C GLU A 540 -8.30 10.93 -26.54
N CYS A 541 -8.15 10.65 -25.25
CA CYS A 541 -7.28 11.40 -24.35
C CYS A 541 -6.29 10.44 -23.67
N ASN A 542 -4.99 10.64 -23.88
CA ASN A 542 -3.96 9.97 -23.08
C ASN A 542 -3.81 10.70 -21.75
N ARG A 543 -4.19 10.05 -20.65
CA ARG A 543 -4.18 10.65 -19.31
C ARG A 543 -2.77 10.85 -18.73
N GLY A 544 -1.72 10.37 -19.39
CA GLY A 544 -0.34 10.54 -18.97
C GLY A 544 0.07 9.57 -17.86
N LYS A 545 1.08 9.96 -17.07
CA LYS A 545 1.66 9.13 -15.99
C LYS A 545 1.14 9.56 -14.61
N ARG A 546 1.28 8.69 -13.60
CA ARG A 546 0.73 8.91 -12.24
C ARG A 546 1.35 10.10 -11.49
N TRP A 547 2.54 10.55 -11.86
CA TRP A 547 3.19 11.71 -11.26
C TRP A 547 2.79 13.06 -11.87
N THR A 548 1.97 13.05 -12.93
CA THR A 548 1.60 14.27 -13.65
C THR A 548 0.10 14.45 -13.70
N SER A 549 -0.34 15.68 -13.42
CA SER A 549 -1.75 16.06 -13.43
C SER A 549 -2.23 16.59 -14.79
N VAL A 550 -1.42 16.52 -15.84
CA VAL A 550 -1.79 16.99 -17.20
C VAL A 550 -2.05 15.83 -18.16
N ILE A 551 -2.88 16.09 -19.17
CA ILE A 551 -3.19 15.18 -20.26
C ILE A 551 -2.02 15.19 -21.23
N PHE A 552 -1.54 14.00 -21.61
CA PHE A 552 -0.33 13.85 -22.42
C PHE A 552 -0.59 14.00 -23.90
N GLY A 553 -1.74 13.55 -24.37
CA GLY A 553 -2.06 13.55 -25.78
C GLY A 553 -3.55 13.55 -26.01
N ILE A 554 -3.94 14.03 -27.19
CA ILE A 554 -5.32 14.21 -27.60
C ILE A 554 -5.45 13.82 -29.07
N LYS A 555 -6.53 13.10 -29.40
CA LYS A 555 -6.86 12.77 -30.79
C LYS A 555 -8.35 12.91 -31.03
N PHE A 556 -8.72 13.75 -31.99
CA PHE A 556 -10.09 14.00 -32.40
C PHE A 556 -10.47 13.12 -33.59
N HIS A 557 -11.72 12.66 -33.64
CA HIS A 557 -12.26 11.81 -34.69
C HIS A 557 -13.56 12.39 -35.23
N LEU A 558 -13.63 12.64 -36.54
CA LEU A 558 -14.82 13.11 -37.24
C LEU A 558 -15.67 11.92 -37.72
N ALA A 559 -16.96 12.16 -37.91
CA ALA A 559 -17.91 11.14 -38.35
C ALA A 559 -17.63 10.59 -39.75
N ASN A 560 -16.89 11.32 -40.60
CA ASN A 560 -16.45 10.83 -41.91
C ASN A 560 -15.23 9.90 -41.86
N GLY A 561 -14.66 9.64 -40.67
CA GLY A 561 -13.49 8.80 -40.47
C GLY A 561 -12.15 9.55 -40.41
N THR A 562 -12.12 10.87 -40.61
CA THR A 562 -10.92 11.69 -40.44
C THR A 562 -10.54 11.77 -38.96
N SER A 563 -9.25 11.63 -38.63
CA SER A 563 -8.75 11.81 -37.26
C SER A 563 -7.45 12.62 -37.25
N GLN A 564 -7.28 13.48 -36.24
CA GLN A 564 -6.10 14.33 -36.08
C GLN A 564 -5.71 14.50 -34.61
N GLY A 565 -4.43 14.76 -34.36
CA GLY A 565 -3.82 14.85 -33.03
C GLY A 565 -2.86 13.69 -32.75
N GLU A 566 -2.20 13.76 -31.59
CA GLU A 566 -1.18 12.80 -31.15
C GLU A 566 -1.47 12.36 -29.71
N LEU A 567 -1.40 11.05 -29.46
CA LEU A 567 -1.67 10.45 -28.16
C LEU A 567 -0.40 10.28 -27.32
N ASN A 568 0.80 10.45 -27.87
CA ASN A 568 2.08 10.34 -27.14
C ASN A 568 2.23 8.98 -26.43
N LEU A 569 2.11 7.89 -27.19
CA LEU A 569 2.05 6.52 -26.67
C LEU A 569 3.41 5.81 -26.52
N SER A 570 4.50 6.37 -27.06
CA SER A 570 5.81 5.70 -27.08
C SER A 570 6.82 6.37 -26.13
N SER A 571 7.79 5.61 -25.60
CA SER A 571 8.94 6.17 -24.88
C SER A 571 9.88 6.97 -25.79
N HIS A 572 9.93 6.65 -27.09
CA HIS A 572 10.80 7.33 -28.06
C HIS A 572 10.33 8.73 -28.45
N SER A 573 9.03 9.04 -28.31
CA SER A 573 8.51 10.41 -28.47
C SER A 573 8.91 11.34 -27.31
N TYR A 574 9.43 10.80 -26.21
CA TYR A 574 9.88 11.58 -25.04
C TYR A 574 11.33 12.06 -25.20
N GLU A 575 12.24 11.18 -25.66
CA GLU A 575 13.65 11.55 -25.89
C GLU A 575 13.82 12.44 -27.13
N ALA A 576 13.14 12.15 -28.23
CA ALA A 576 13.29 12.92 -29.48
C ALA A 576 12.74 14.36 -29.42
N LEU A 577 11.96 14.72 -28.40
CA LEU A 577 11.40 16.07 -28.19
C LEU A 577 12.07 16.85 -27.04
N CYS A 578 13.00 16.21 -26.31
CA CYS A 578 13.78 16.82 -25.24
C CYS A 578 15.28 16.96 -25.59
N THR A 579 15.70 16.53 -26.77
CA THR A 579 17.09 16.63 -27.24
C THR A 579 17.21 17.54 -28.45
N ASP A 580 17.21 18.87 -28.24
CA ASP A 580 17.95 19.76 -29.14
C ASP A 580 18.34 21.10 -28.50
N ASP A 581 18.59 21.12 -27.19
CA ASP A 581 19.34 22.21 -26.55
C ASP A 581 20.64 21.62 -26.00
N GLY A 582 21.74 21.94 -26.70
CA GLY A 582 23.09 21.53 -26.37
C GLY A 582 23.61 22.14 -25.06
N TYR A 583 23.18 21.57 -23.94
CA TYR A 583 23.86 21.71 -22.66
C TYR A 583 24.61 20.43 -22.35
N ASP A 584 25.84 20.42 -22.84
CA ASP A 584 26.94 19.57 -22.37
C ASP A 584 27.07 19.82 -20.86
N TYR A 585 26.66 18.86 -20.02
CA TYR A 585 27.03 18.87 -18.61
C TYR A 585 28.51 18.52 -18.52
N GLY A 586 29.32 19.57 -18.75
CA GLY A 586 30.72 19.61 -18.40
C GLY A 586 30.89 19.31 -16.91
N ASP A 587 31.84 18.42 -16.67
CA ASP A 587 32.43 18.09 -15.39
C ASP A 587 33.28 19.28 -14.92
N ASP A 588 32.71 20.17 -14.11
CA ASP A 588 33.47 21.18 -13.38
C ASP A 588 32.82 21.60 -12.06
N GLY A 589 33.42 21.09 -10.98
CA GLY A 589 33.06 21.42 -9.62
C GLY A 589 33.27 22.89 -9.28
N TYR A 590 32.27 23.47 -8.62
CA TYR A 590 32.42 24.70 -7.84
C TYR A 590 31.69 24.59 -6.50
N SER A 591 32.49 24.63 -5.45
CA SER A 591 32.09 24.85 -4.06
C SER A 591 31.75 26.32 -3.85
N TYR A 592 30.58 26.61 -3.24
CA TYR A 592 30.35 27.87 -2.54
C TYR A 592 29.68 27.61 -1.19
N GLY A 593 30.40 27.99 -0.13
CA GLY A 593 29.99 29.11 0.71
C GLY A 593 29.00 28.82 1.83
N ASP A 594 29.55 28.73 3.04
CA ASP A 594 28.90 28.85 4.34
C ASP A 594 28.42 30.29 4.59
N ASP A 595 27.11 30.52 4.67
CA ASP A 595 26.51 31.61 5.46
C ASP A 595 25.13 31.24 6.03
N GLY A 596 25.13 30.93 7.33
CA GLY A 596 23.92 30.59 8.07
C GLY A 596 23.03 31.78 8.40
N TYR A 597 21.72 31.66 8.11
CA TYR A 597 20.62 32.12 8.96
C TYR A 597 19.41 31.20 8.75
N GLY A 598 18.90 30.63 9.84
CA GLY A 598 17.92 29.56 9.83
C GLY A 598 16.49 29.97 9.52
N TYR A 599 15.81 29.12 8.75
CA TYR A 599 14.40 28.79 8.92
C TYR A 599 14.28 27.26 8.90
N MET A 600 13.55 26.73 9.88
CA MET A 600 13.24 25.31 10.02
C MET A 600 12.59 24.79 8.74
N ASN A 601 13.25 23.85 8.06
CA ASN A 601 12.66 23.06 6.98
C ASN A 601 12.44 21.63 7.50
N ASP A 602 11.16 21.26 7.56
CA ASP A 602 10.72 19.87 7.65
C ASP A 602 11.34 19.09 6.48
N GLY A 603 12.14 18.09 6.82
CA GLY A 603 12.87 17.24 5.88
C GLY A 603 11.92 16.41 5.01
N HIS A 604 11.49 17.00 3.90
CA HIS A 604 11.14 16.28 2.69
C HIS A 604 12.38 16.22 1.81
N ASP A 605 13.17 15.18 2.03
CA ASP A 605 14.29 14.80 1.18
C ASP A 605 13.68 14.17 -0.10
N TYR A 606 13.60 14.96 -1.17
CA TYR A 606 13.33 14.44 -2.52
C TYR A 606 14.64 13.82 -3.01
N SER A 607 14.89 12.56 -2.66
CA SER A 607 15.89 11.75 -3.34
C SER A 607 15.34 11.29 -4.69
N ASP A 608 16.01 11.70 -5.76
CA ASP A 608 15.70 11.44 -7.19
C ASP A 608 15.82 9.96 -7.64
N ASP A 609 15.71 8.98 -6.75
CA ASP A 609 16.05 7.57 -7.05
C ASP A 609 14.85 6.58 -7.04
N ASP A 610 13.60 7.06 -7.00
CA ASP A 610 12.41 6.19 -6.94
C ASP A 610 11.75 5.87 -8.31
N ALA A 611 12.38 6.27 -9.42
CA ALA A 611 11.90 5.91 -10.76
C ALA A 611 12.37 4.49 -11.15
N THR A 612 11.69 3.47 -10.62
CA THR A 612 11.83 2.11 -11.13
C THR A 612 11.50 2.09 -12.64
N MET A 613 12.37 1.50 -13.46
CA MET A 613 12.18 1.33 -14.92
C MET A 613 10.95 0.46 -15.32
N ASP A 614 10.06 0.11 -14.39
CA ASP A 614 8.78 -0.57 -14.65
C ASP A 614 7.56 0.39 -14.66
N ASP A 615 7.75 1.70 -14.40
CA ASP A 615 6.71 2.75 -14.45
C ASP A 615 6.41 3.29 -15.87
N GLU A 616 6.92 2.64 -16.91
CA GLU A 616 6.90 3.15 -18.29
C GLU A 616 5.59 2.97 -19.08
N LYS A 617 4.48 2.57 -18.47
CA LYS A 617 3.20 2.44 -19.20
C LYS A 617 2.21 3.53 -18.82
N ALA A 618 1.93 4.40 -19.79
CA ALA A 618 0.91 5.45 -19.73
C ALA A 618 -0.39 4.93 -19.10
N CYS A 619 -0.98 5.69 -18.17
CA CYS A 619 -2.34 5.44 -17.73
C CYS A 619 -3.26 5.58 -18.96
N GLY A 620 -3.97 4.50 -19.27
CA GLY A 620 -4.57 4.25 -20.58
C GLY A 620 -5.39 5.38 -21.20
N VAL A 621 -5.42 5.37 -22.53
CA VAL A 621 -6.23 6.24 -23.38
C VAL A 621 -7.71 6.09 -23.02
N VAL A 622 -8.37 7.20 -22.72
CA VAL A 622 -9.81 7.25 -22.45
C VAL A 622 -10.54 7.86 -23.64
N LYS A 623 -11.70 7.27 -23.97
CA LYS A 623 -12.58 7.74 -25.05
C LYS A 623 -13.70 8.57 -24.48
N LEU A 624 -13.87 9.78 -25.02
CA LEU A 624 -15.04 10.64 -24.82
C LEU A 624 -15.84 10.66 -26.11
N ALA A 625 -17.06 10.12 -26.07
CA ALA A 625 -17.99 10.09 -27.19
C ALA A 625 -19.38 10.57 -26.72
N PRO A 626 -20.18 11.20 -27.59
CA PRO A 626 -21.58 11.47 -27.31
C PRO A 626 -22.37 10.14 -27.26
N ARG A 627 -23.53 10.14 -26.59
CA ARG A 627 -24.49 9.03 -26.73
C ARG A 627 -25.04 8.96 -28.15
N ALA A 628 -25.70 7.86 -28.50
CA ALA A 628 -26.22 7.61 -29.85
C ALA A 628 -27.22 8.69 -30.33
N ASP A 629 -27.94 9.29 -29.37
CA ASP A 629 -28.94 10.34 -29.50
C ASP A 629 -28.39 11.75 -29.21
N GLU A 630 -27.07 11.91 -29.08
CA GLU A 630 -26.42 13.18 -28.79
C GLU A 630 -25.40 13.58 -29.89
N VAL A 631 -25.01 14.85 -29.89
CA VAL A 631 -23.92 15.40 -30.71
C VAL A 631 -23.02 16.29 -29.85
N ILE A 632 -21.71 16.29 -30.12
CA ILE A 632 -20.76 17.20 -29.47
C ILE A 632 -20.99 18.62 -30.00
N VAL A 633 -21.22 19.56 -29.09
CA VAL A 633 -21.46 20.98 -29.39
C VAL A 633 -20.38 21.91 -28.84
N GLY A 634 -19.47 21.40 -28.02
CA GLY A 634 -18.37 22.18 -27.46
C GLY A 634 -17.47 21.36 -26.54
N PHE A 635 -16.52 22.06 -25.93
CA PHE A 635 -15.52 21.52 -25.02
C PHE A 635 -15.38 22.40 -23.79
N PHE A 636 -14.88 21.81 -22.71
CA PHE A 636 -14.53 22.54 -21.51
C PHE A 636 -13.33 21.88 -20.84
N GLY A 637 -12.70 22.61 -19.93
CA GLY A 637 -11.59 22.04 -19.18
C GLY A 637 -10.95 23.03 -18.23
N LYS A 638 -9.77 22.65 -17.74
CA LYS A 638 -8.93 23.52 -16.93
C LYS A 638 -7.47 23.37 -17.31
N ASN A 639 -6.76 24.49 -17.30
CA ASN A 639 -5.32 24.56 -17.55
C ASN A 639 -4.59 24.88 -16.25
N ARG A 640 -3.35 24.40 -16.11
CA ARG A 640 -2.46 24.91 -15.07
C ARG A 640 -1.97 26.31 -15.45
N GLN A 641 -1.66 27.12 -14.45
CA GLN A 641 -1.13 28.47 -14.65
C GLN A 641 0.18 28.49 -15.46
N TYR A 642 1.03 27.47 -15.30
CA TYR A 642 2.33 27.34 -15.98
C TYR A 642 2.50 25.95 -16.64
N GLY A 643 1.42 25.34 -17.12
CA GLY A 643 1.48 24.00 -17.72
C GLY A 643 0.22 23.56 -18.45
N GLY A 644 0.31 22.39 -19.11
CA GLY A 644 -0.70 21.89 -20.04
C GLY A 644 -2.10 21.60 -19.47
N VAL A 645 -2.95 21.02 -20.32
CA VAL A 645 -4.37 20.80 -20.04
C VAL A 645 -4.53 19.73 -18.94
N ALA A 646 -5.07 20.10 -17.78
CA ALA A 646 -5.24 19.19 -16.63
C ALA A 646 -6.58 18.44 -16.63
N GLN A 647 -7.61 19.09 -17.17
CA GLN A 647 -8.94 18.55 -17.37
C GLN A 647 -9.40 18.87 -18.78
N PHE A 648 -10.02 17.90 -19.43
CA PHE A 648 -10.67 18.09 -20.73
C PHE A 648 -12.00 17.34 -20.78
N GLY A 649 -13.02 17.98 -21.32
CA GLY A 649 -14.32 17.39 -21.50
C GLY A 649 -15.06 17.87 -22.74
N ILE A 650 -16.05 17.08 -23.12
CA ILE A 650 -17.00 17.34 -24.19
C ILE A 650 -18.32 17.86 -23.60
N ILE A 651 -18.95 18.78 -24.32
CA ILE A 651 -20.31 19.26 -24.10
C ILE A 651 -21.18 18.69 -25.20
N THR A 652 -22.29 18.04 -24.86
CA THR A 652 -23.18 17.39 -25.82
C THR A 652 -24.61 17.90 -25.71
N ALA A 653 -25.31 17.93 -26.85
CA ALA A 653 -26.73 18.27 -26.95
C ALA A 653 -27.50 17.14 -27.66
N PRO A 654 -28.84 17.08 -27.54
CA PRO A 654 -29.65 16.14 -28.31
C PRO A 654 -29.39 16.26 -29.82
N LYS A 655 -29.20 15.13 -30.49
CA LYS A 655 -28.85 15.04 -31.91
C LYS A 655 -29.91 15.63 -32.83
N GLU A 656 -31.17 15.64 -32.38
CA GLU A 656 -32.30 16.25 -33.10
C GLU A 656 -32.15 17.76 -33.28
N LEU A 657 -31.45 18.45 -32.37
CA LEU A 657 -31.12 19.87 -32.51
C LEU A 657 -29.96 20.09 -33.49
N GLY A 658 -28.97 19.19 -33.47
CA GLY A 658 -27.72 19.39 -34.18
C GLY A 658 -26.91 20.59 -33.63
N LEU A 659 -25.85 20.95 -34.35
CA LEU A 659 -25.03 22.14 -34.02
C LEU A 659 -25.76 23.46 -34.32
N ASP A 660 -26.76 23.45 -35.19
CA ASP A 660 -27.50 24.62 -35.68
C ASP A 660 -28.77 24.94 -34.87
N GLY A 661 -29.27 24.00 -34.08
CA GLY A 661 -30.53 24.15 -33.35
C GLY A 661 -30.39 24.73 -31.93
N LEU A 662 -29.18 25.08 -31.48
CA LEU A 662 -28.97 25.65 -30.15
C LEU A 662 -29.60 27.05 -30.05
N PRO A 663 -30.44 27.34 -29.04
CA PRO A 663 -31.01 28.67 -28.86
C PRO A 663 -29.95 29.74 -28.62
N ASP A 664 -30.20 30.97 -29.07
CA ASP A 664 -29.34 32.14 -28.84
C ASP A 664 -28.94 32.31 -27.37
N ALA A 665 -29.86 32.02 -26.44
CA ALA A 665 -29.63 32.11 -24.99
C ALA A 665 -28.45 31.25 -24.49
N VAL A 666 -28.12 30.16 -25.19
CA VAL A 666 -26.99 29.27 -24.85
C VAL A 666 -25.67 30.01 -24.90
N PHE A 667 -25.47 30.82 -25.95
CA PHE A 667 -24.22 31.55 -26.19
C PHE A 667 -24.01 32.71 -25.20
N ASP A 668 -25.06 33.06 -24.44
CA ASP A 668 -25.01 34.10 -23.42
C ASP A 668 -24.88 33.56 -21.98
N LEU A 669 -24.87 32.23 -21.79
CA LEU A 669 -24.75 31.60 -20.47
C LEU A 669 -23.37 31.80 -19.84
N PRO A 670 -23.30 32.29 -18.58
CA PRO A 670 -22.03 32.41 -17.85
C PRO A 670 -21.26 31.08 -17.74
N GLU A 671 -21.97 29.96 -17.61
CA GLU A 671 -21.40 28.62 -17.48
C GLU A 671 -20.74 28.10 -18.78
N LEU A 672 -21.02 28.77 -19.91
CA LEU A 672 -20.49 28.44 -21.22
C LEU A 672 -19.53 29.50 -21.77
N LYS A 673 -19.17 30.50 -20.96
CA LYS A 673 -18.19 31.53 -21.30
C LYS A 673 -16.86 31.24 -20.62
N THR A 674 -15.76 31.46 -21.34
CA THR A 674 -14.43 31.49 -20.72
C THR A 674 -14.31 32.78 -19.90
N GLY A 675 -13.96 32.64 -18.62
CA GLY A 675 -13.86 33.74 -17.66
C GLY A 675 -12.53 34.47 -17.68
#